data_AF-A0A8T6DVV1-F1
#
_entry.id   AF-A0A8T6DVV1-F1
#
_cell.length_a   1.000
_cell.length_b   1.000
_cell.length_c   1.000
_cell.angle_alpha   90.00
_cell.angle_beta   90.00
_cell.angle_gamma   90.00
#
_symmetry.space_group_name_H-M   'P 1'
#
loop_
_entity.id
_entity.type
_entity.pdbx_description
1 polymer ?
#
loop_
_entity_poly.entity_id
_entity_poly.type
_entity_poly.pdbx_seq_one_letter_code
_entity_poly.pdbx_strand_id
1 'polypeptide(L)'
;MGIFDAALWFLTLEAFSFAAFPIAFRAFSRMPDRGYAFSKPLGLLSVGFVAGLIGMSRTIPVSNLSVLAAFAVVVAIAVLAVRRWRREIWAFLWNNRTIVLMTEGLFLLAFAAMTLYRAMVPDISTTEQPMDLMFLSSTVASSYYPPMDAWFAGEPVSYYYLGYLLIGSVALLTNTITPIAYTLGLATYAAIAAVAAFGLTFNLVRLSRGSLAAGASAGAGSVFLLLLASNVLGVLELAWASNAGTASFWAWITPNADWYRDAQASASWRPEEFWWWWRVSRAVPNAITEFPAFSFLLGDMHPHVMSIGFVLLVIGVAIQLYLRPGIIQRDMLWRHFPLILVTSVSVGGMAAINLWDLPLGLTLVGGAVLLNAARNERRIQFGRSLAFTDRFLIIGTAAGPRAEEDVNTAWLYAKQGNKWRLVHGIQARGLGIDSDFGASVAAHGDMVAVGAPRANLGGLVELYAFVDERWTHAATLRPEDAEGVVGFGQSVAMYGDTVVVASLEAVYVYTGEERDWTLTARLYPSADDGLPTQVALENDLLAVGILSFDGWLVDVYKRANGEWAHSSAIHPSFTDTNRFGRSIALDAGRLAVGGDAVVTIFSEAQRGWVPLATLGCPAPSARESFGSAVALQDYYLVVGAPGSKGPAPNAGCAFIFEETSRGWRFQAELTADDTSIDTALGSAVAIRNDTVVLGAPGGGQGSIYTFNRVLDTWTHEKKITGRWRLGRALLTTALFVAGSLLAAFPFLFNFESSAKGISPVQEVMTRPAHLVLVWGVLGVLTVPFFIVVMRHVFRHGNWSLLRFSIPMLIAFSPVLLWMQPLYGIPIVGIAAVLFGFHQMGIKQPRADEALFAFNPRVTLIAGSIAIILGILWDGIVNGERGIEGELLAVDRLIPVIPLSIIVGLALYGAWTLAHRDSETMRLSVDRERAAQWNPAVPGLFLFAIAAMLVMGAELFHVVDIFGGDLRRMNTIFKLYYQAWLILAVLGGFSLWFVTIRWNMKLTIGRVSGYAGLGLLVIIFVAVSYYPAAAVATRITEQDRFTLNGTAYVEVYSPADYNTIAWVRENTPGDAVVLEGSLVPCPENPDGCNDWKPELTRIASATGRPTILGWEWHERQWRSNESADFEQRQQDVRTIYETEQAETAALLLDKYGVDYVVVGPRERAIYGESGIPKFSTLGSSVFADGGITVYRIDAEGAA
;
A
#
# COMPACT_ATOMS: atom_id res chain seq x y z
N MET A 1 -19.04 -16.77 -38.36
CA MET A 1 -17.66 -16.59 -37.80
C MET A 1 -17.59 -16.71 -36.27
N GLY A 2 -18.55 -16.24 -35.47
CA GLY A 2 -18.30 -15.98 -34.04
C GLY A 2 -17.87 -17.10 -33.05
N ILE A 3 -18.34 -18.34 -33.12
CA ILE A 3 -18.09 -19.34 -32.03
C ILE A 3 -16.64 -19.85 -32.04
N PHE A 4 -16.08 -20.13 -33.22
CA PHE A 4 -14.70 -20.60 -33.34
C PHE A 4 -13.71 -19.50 -32.90
N ASP A 5 -13.94 -18.26 -33.33
CA ASP A 5 -13.13 -17.11 -32.95
C ASP A 5 -13.14 -16.90 -31.43
N ALA A 6 -14.33 -16.96 -30.80
CA ALA A 6 -14.47 -16.84 -29.35
C ALA A 6 -13.74 -17.98 -28.59
N ALA A 7 -13.79 -19.21 -29.11
CA ALA A 7 -13.10 -20.35 -28.50
C ALA A 7 -11.58 -20.23 -28.61
N LEU A 8 -11.05 -19.84 -29.78
CA LEU A 8 -9.62 -19.62 -29.99
C LEU A 8 -9.10 -18.44 -29.13
N TRP A 9 -9.90 -17.37 -29.05
CA TRP A 9 -9.64 -16.23 -28.17
C TRP A 9 -9.52 -16.66 -26.71
N PHE A 10 -10.52 -17.40 -26.21
CA PHE A 10 -10.53 -17.92 -24.85
C PHE A 10 -9.31 -18.80 -24.56
N LEU A 11 -8.98 -19.75 -25.45
CA LEU A 11 -7.80 -20.62 -25.29
C LEU A 11 -6.48 -19.84 -25.29
N THR A 12 -6.41 -18.73 -26.02
CA THR A 12 -5.23 -17.84 -26.02
C THR A 12 -5.07 -17.15 -24.67
N LEU A 13 -6.17 -16.63 -24.09
CA LEU A 13 -6.17 -16.05 -22.74
C LEU A 13 -5.77 -17.08 -21.68
N GLU A 14 -6.25 -18.32 -21.81
CA GLU A 14 -5.85 -19.43 -20.93
C GLU A 14 -4.34 -19.70 -21.03
N ALA A 15 -3.79 -19.77 -22.24
CA ALA A 15 -2.37 -19.98 -22.46
C ALA A 15 -1.51 -18.87 -21.81
N PHE A 16 -1.93 -17.62 -21.93
CA PHE A 16 -1.28 -16.48 -21.27
C PHE A 16 -1.32 -16.63 -19.75
N SER A 17 -2.48 -17.00 -19.20
CA SER A 17 -2.66 -17.20 -17.76
C SER A 17 -1.78 -18.32 -17.22
N PHE A 18 -1.72 -19.47 -17.91
CA PHE A 18 -0.89 -20.59 -17.50
C PHE A 18 0.61 -20.26 -17.55
N ALA A 19 1.05 -19.46 -18.52
CA ALA A 19 2.44 -18.98 -18.57
C ALA A 19 2.76 -18.01 -17.42
N ALA A 20 1.82 -17.16 -17.01
CA ALA A 20 2.04 -16.24 -15.89
C ALA A 20 1.91 -16.91 -14.51
N PHE A 21 1.20 -18.03 -14.39
CA PHE A 21 0.94 -18.65 -13.10
C PHE A 21 2.21 -19.01 -12.29
N PRO A 22 3.29 -19.59 -12.85
CA PRO A 22 4.52 -19.84 -12.09
C PRO A 22 5.16 -18.57 -11.50
N ILE A 23 5.03 -17.43 -12.19
CA ILE A 23 5.51 -16.14 -11.72
C ILE A 23 4.62 -15.64 -10.57
N ALA A 24 3.29 -15.68 -10.78
CA ALA A 24 2.30 -15.34 -9.76
C ALA A 24 2.46 -16.21 -8.49
N PHE A 25 2.65 -17.52 -8.65
CA PHE A 25 2.85 -18.49 -7.57
C PHE A 25 3.96 -18.08 -6.60
N ARG A 26 5.04 -17.51 -7.16
CA ARG A 26 6.18 -17.06 -6.36
C ARG A 26 6.01 -15.66 -5.79
N ALA A 27 5.37 -14.75 -6.53
CA ALA A 27 5.07 -13.39 -6.06
C ALA A 27 4.04 -13.44 -4.91
N PHE A 28 2.91 -14.12 -5.11
CA PHE A 28 1.79 -14.28 -4.18
C PHE A 28 1.96 -15.45 -3.19
N SER A 29 3.21 -15.75 -2.83
CA SER A 29 3.59 -16.87 -1.96
C SER A 29 2.92 -16.91 -0.57
N ARG A 30 2.33 -15.80 -0.10
CA ARG A 30 1.63 -15.74 1.20
C ARG A 30 0.12 -15.81 1.06
N MET A 31 -0.41 -15.75 -0.15
CA MET A 31 -1.83 -15.89 -0.41
C MET A 31 -2.23 -17.37 -0.50
N PRO A 32 -3.39 -17.74 0.07
CA PRO A 32 -3.92 -19.11 -0.02
C PRO A 32 -4.05 -19.67 -1.44
N ASP A 33 -4.47 -18.87 -2.42
CA ASP A 33 -4.58 -19.28 -3.82
C ASP A 33 -3.26 -19.18 -4.62
N ARG A 34 -2.18 -18.72 -3.98
CA ARG A 34 -0.88 -18.45 -4.62
C ARG A 34 -0.98 -17.55 -5.86
N GLY A 35 -1.97 -16.66 -5.93
CA GLY A 35 -2.17 -15.76 -7.05
C GLY A 35 -2.71 -16.43 -8.31
N TYR A 36 -3.34 -17.60 -8.20
CA TYR A 36 -3.96 -18.27 -9.35
C TYR A 36 -5.01 -17.38 -10.04
N ALA A 37 -5.89 -16.73 -9.28
CA ALA A 37 -6.86 -15.79 -9.84
C ALA A 37 -6.20 -14.58 -10.53
N PHE A 38 -5.10 -14.09 -9.96
CA PHE A 38 -4.31 -12.99 -10.50
C PHE A 38 -3.45 -13.37 -11.71
N SER A 39 -3.31 -14.66 -12.03
CA SER A 39 -2.57 -15.08 -13.22
C SER A 39 -3.26 -14.67 -14.52
N LYS A 40 -4.58 -14.47 -14.52
CA LYS A 40 -5.37 -14.02 -15.68
C LYS A 40 -5.01 -12.57 -16.07
N PRO A 41 -5.17 -11.55 -15.19
CA PRO A 41 -4.71 -10.20 -15.52
C PRO A 41 -3.19 -10.14 -15.71
N LEU A 42 -2.41 -10.86 -14.89
CA LEU A 42 -0.95 -10.83 -15.02
C LEU A 42 -0.45 -11.42 -16.35
N GLY A 43 -1.09 -12.47 -16.86
CA GLY A 43 -0.77 -13.09 -18.14
C GLY A 43 -1.03 -12.15 -19.32
N LEU A 44 -2.24 -11.59 -19.37
CA LEU A 44 -2.60 -10.60 -20.39
C LEU A 44 -1.65 -9.39 -20.36
N LEU A 45 -1.38 -8.85 -19.17
CA LEU A 45 -0.46 -7.73 -19.00
C LEU A 45 0.96 -8.10 -19.41
N SER A 46 1.50 -9.25 -18.97
CA SER A 46 2.90 -9.59 -19.23
C SER A 46 3.18 -9.77 -20.71
N VAL A 47 2.29 -10.45 -21.44
CA VAL A 47 2.48 -10.67 -22.88
C VAL A 47 2.30 -9.38 -23.66
N GLY A 48 1.22 -8.63 -23.41
CA GLY A 48 0.98 -7.36 -24.11
C GLY A 48 2.03 -6.30 -23.76
N PHE A 49 2.52 -6.25 -22.52
CA PHE A 49 3.60 -5.33 -22.12
C PHE A 49 4.89 -5.63 -22.89
N VAL A 50 5.30 -6.91 -22.99
CA VAL A 50 6.48 -7.30 -23.77
C VAL A 50 6.27 -7.05 -25.26
N ALA A 51 5.09 -7.34 -25.81
CA ALA A 51 4.76 -7.03 -27.21
C ALA A 51 4.84 -5.52 -27.48
N GLY A 52 4.36 -4.70 -26.54
CA GLY A 52 4.48 -3.25 -26.58
C GLY A 52 5.93 -2.76 -26.61
N LEU A 53 6.78 -3.31 -25.74
CA LEU A 53 8.22 -3.00 -25.74
C LEU A 53 8.91 -3.41 -27.06
N ILE A 54 8.52 -4.54 -27.65
CA ILE A 54 9.02 -4.96 -28.97
C ILE A 54 8.60 -3.93 -30.04
N GLY A 55 7.32 -3.54 -30.07
CA GLY A 55 6.83 -2.54 -31.01
C GLY A 55 7.49 -1.16 -30.85
N MET A 56 7.81 -0.76 -29.62
CA MET A 56 8.53 0.48 -29.31
C MET A 56 10.00 0.44 -29.73
N SER A 57 10.61 -0.74 -29.83
CA SER A 57 12.00 -0.88 -30.26
C SER A 57 12.24 -0.37 -31.69
N ARG A 58 11.18 -0.31 -32.51
CA ARG A 58 11.22 -0.01 -33.95
C ARG A 58 12.15 -0.93 -34.78
N THR A 59 12.57 -2.06 -34.20
CA THR A 59 13.44 -3.04 -34.89
C THR A 59 12.67 -4.21 -35.47
N ILE A 60 11.58 -4.62 -34.81
CA ILE A 60 10.72 -5.73 -35.21
C ILE A 60 9.31 -5.15 -35.40
N PRO A 61 8.70 -5.30 -36.59
CA PRO A 61 7.34 -4.81 -36.81
C PRO A 61 6.33 -5.58 -35.96
N VAL A 62 5.32 -4.87 -35.49
CA VAL A 62 4.18 -5.42 -34.78
C VAL A 62 3.42 -6.35 -35.73
N SER A 63 3.29 -7.61 -35.34
CA SER A 63 2.68 -8.68 -36.13
C SER A 63 2.30 -9.84 -35.20
N ASN A 64 1.57 -10.81 -35.71
CA ASN A 64 1.33 -12.07 -35.01
C ASN A 64 2.63 -12.75 -34.53
N LEU A 65 3.71 -12.68 -35.32
CA LEU A 65 5.02 -13.25 -34.97
C LEU A 65 5.70 -12.51 -33.80
N SER A 66 5.60 -11.18 -33.75
CA SER A 66 6.22 -10.42 -32.66
C SER A 66 5.47 -10.61 -31.34
N VAL A 67 4.14 -10.72 -31.38
CA VAL A 67 3.35 -11.10 -30.19
C VAL A 67 3.64 -12.55 -29.77
N LEU A 68 3.83 -13.48 -30.72
CA LEU A 68 4.24 -14.85 -30.40
C LEU A 68 5.62 -14.89 -29.75
N ALA A 69 6.56 -14.04 -30.20
CA ALA A 69 7.87 -13.89 -29.57
C ALA A 69 7.75 -13.33 -28.15
N ALA A 70 6.89 -12.33 -27.93
CA ALA A 70 6.59 -11.82 -26.59
C ALA A 70 6.03 -12.93 -25.67
N PHE A 71 5.09 -13.73 -26.16
CA PHE A 71 4.56 -14.88 -25.43
C PHE A 71 5.65 -15.91 -25.13
N ALA A 72 6.54 -16.20 -26.09
CA ALA A 72 7.66 -17.12 -25.89
C ALA A 72 8.64 -16.65 -24.80
N VAL A 73 8.88 -15.34 -24.68
CA VAL A 73 9.68 -14.76 -23.58
C VAL A 73 9.03 -15.03 -22.22
N VAL A 74 7.72 -14.80 -22.10
CA VAL A 74 6.97 -15.07 -20.86
C VAL A 74 7.01 -16.57 -20.53
N VAL A 75 6.81 -17.43 -21.53
CA VAL A 75 6.93 -18.90 -21.38
C VAL A 75 8.33 -19.32 -20.95
N ALA A 76 9.39 -18.71 -21.49
CA ALA A 76 10.76 -19.03 -21.11
C ALA A 76 11.01 -18.71 -19.62
N ILE A 77 10.55 -17.55 -19.13
CA ILE A 77 10.61 -17.18 -17.71
C ILE A 77 9.78 -18.18 -16.87
N ALA A 78 8.59 -18.54 -17.34
CA ALA A 78 7.71 -19.51 -16.69
C ALA A 78 8.38 -20.89 -16.57
N VAL A 79 9.06 -21.38 -17.62
CA VAL A 79 9.77 -22.65 -17.62
C VAL A 79 10.93 -22.63 -16.62
N LEU A 80 11.68 -21.53 -16.52
CA LEU A 80 12.74 -21.38 -15.51
C LEU A 80 12.17 -21.43 -14.09
N ALA A 81 11.03 -20.77 -13.85
CA ALA A 81 10.31 -20.81 -12.59
C ALA A 81 9.82 -22.24 -12.26
N VAL A 82 9.19 -22.94 -13.21
CA VAL A 82 8.70 -24.31 -13.03
C VAL A 82 9.86 -25.27 -12.78
N ARG A 83 10.98 -25.17 -13.50
CA ARG A 83 12.17 -26.01 -13.24
C ARG A 83 12.64 -25.91 -11.79
N ARG A 84 12.58 -24.71 -11.21
CA ARG A 84 12.96 -24.48 -9.81
C ARG A 84 11.93 -24.98 -8.79
N TRP A 85 10.63 -24.85 -9.09
CA TRP A 85 9.54 -25.06 -8.11
C TRP A 85 8.49 -26.12 -8.51
N ARG A 86 8.80 -27.00 -9.48
CA ARG A 86 7.85 -27.98 -10.04
C ARG A 86 7.03 -28.74 -8.99
N ARG A 87 7.70 -29.25 -7.94
CA ARG A 87 7.06 -30.11 -6.92
C ARG A 87 6.01 -29.32 -6.14
N GLU A 88 6.32 -28.07 -5.81
CA GLU A 88 5.43 -27.18 -5.04
C GLU A 88 4.22 -26.76 -5.87
N ILE A 89 4.44 -26.41 -7.14
CA ILE A 89 3.38 -26.00 -8.07
C ILE A 89 2.41 -27.17 -8.31
N TRP A 90 2.92 -28.36 -8.64
CA TRP A 90 2.07 -29.54 -8.86
C TRP A 90 1.32 -29.97 -7.61
N ALA A 91 1.97 -29.95 -6.44
CA ALA A 91 1.31 -30.23 -5.18
C ALA A 91 0.20 -29.22 -4.88
N PHE A 92 0.42 -27.93 -5.17
CA PHE A 92 -0.61 -26.90 -5.02
C PHE A 92 -1.82 -27.17 -5.93
N LEU A 93 -1.60 -27.37 -7.23
CA LEU A 93 -2.68 -27.59 -8.20
C LEU A 93 -3.54 -28.80 -7.83
N TRP A 94 -2.91 -29.89 -7.37
CA TRP A 94 -3.62 -31.09 -6.94
C TRP A 94 -4.40 -30.87 -5.63
N ASN A 95 -3.75 -30.33 -4.61
CA ASN A 95 -4.33 -30.15 -3.28
C ASN A 95 -5.39 -29.03 -3.24
N ASN A 96 -5.33 -28.09 -4.17
CA ASN A 96 -6.22 -26.93 -4.25
C ASN A 96 -7.05 -26.92 -5.54
N ARG A 97 -7.30 -28.10 -6.13
CA ARG A 97 -8.08 -28.24 -7.37
C ARG A 97 -9.45 -27.57 -7.32
N THR A 98 -10.08 -27.53 -6.14
CA THR A 98 -11.40 -26.89 -5.99
C THR A 98 -11.35 -25.40 -6.27
N ILE A 99 -10.35 -24.68 -5.75
CA ILE A 99 -10.23 -23.24 -6.02
C ILE A 99 -9.82 -22.98 -7.46
N VAL A 100 -8.94 -23.82 -8.03
CA VAL A 100 -8.57 -23.78 -9.46
C VAL A 100 -9.83 -23.91 -10.32
N LEU A 101 -10.63 -24.96 -10.12
CA LEU A 101 -11.86 -25.19 -10.88
C LEU A 101 -12.91 -24.10 -10.67
N MET A 102 -13.04 -23.55 -9.46
CA MET A 102 -13.93 -22.42 -9.19
C MET A 102 -13.50 -21.17 -9.96
N THR A 103 -12.21 -20.85 -9.96
CA THR A 103 -11.66 -19.70 -10.69
C THR A 103 -11.82 -19.88 -12.20
N GLU A 104 -11.50 -21.06 -12.74
CA GLU A 104 -11.67 -21.36 -14.16
C GLU A 104 -13.15 -21.36 -14.59
N GLY A 105 -14.00 -21.99 -13.80
CA GLY A 105 -15.45 -22.00 -14.05
C GLY A 105 -16.05 -20.60 -14.01
N LEU A 106 -15.61 -19.75 -13.07
CA LEU A 106 -16.04 -18.36 -13.00
C LEU A 106 -15.53 -17.53 -14.19
N PHE A 107 -14.26 -17.72 -14.58
CA PHE A 107 -13.69 -17.03 -15.74
C PHE A 107 -14.48 -17.35 -17.01
N LEU A 108 -14.70 -18.65 -17.28
CA LEU A 108 -15.49 -19.13 -18.40
C LEU A 108 -16.93 -18.61 -18.35
N LEU A 109 -17.58 -18.67 -17.19
CA LEU A 109 -18.95 -18.20 -17.02
C LEU A 109 -19.09 -16.70 -17.31
N ALA A 110 -18.22 -15.88 -16.72
CA ALA A 110 -18.24 -14.44 -16.92
C ALA A 110 -17.90 -14.06 -18.37
N PHE A 111 -16.89 -14.71 -18.97
CA PHE A 111 -16.53 -14.51 -20.37
C PHE A 111 -17.67 -14.91 -21.30
N ALA A 112 -18.27 -16.09 -21.12
CA ALA A 112 -19.37 -16.58 -21.95
C ALA A 112 -20.64 -15.73 -21.80
N ALA A 113 -20.99 -15.34 -20.57
CA ALA A 113 -22.16 -14.48 -20.32
C ALA A 113 -22.00 -13.11 -20.99
N MET A 114 -20.83 -12.49 -20.86
CA MET A 114 -20.56 -11.19 -21.48
C MET A 114 -20.45 -11.29 -23.00
N THR A 115 -19.84 -12.36 -23.52
CA THR A 115 -19.80 -12.64 -24.97
C THR A 115 -21.21 -12.82 -25.53
N LEU A 116 -22.08 -13.54 -24.83
CA LEU A 116 -23.48 -13.75 -25.22
C LEU A 116 -24.27 -12.43 -25.20
N TYR A 117 -24.10 -11.63 -24.14
CA TYR A 117 -24.73 -10.32 -24.05
C TYR A 117 -24.30 -9.40 -25.20
N ARG A 118 -23.00 -9.31 -25.46
CA ARG A 118 -22.47 -8.51 -26.57
C ARG A 118 -22.90 -9.06 -27.93
N ALA A 119 -23.08 -10.37 -28.07
CA ALA A 119 -23.61 -10.94 -29.30
C ALA A 119 -25.06 -10.50 -29.59
N MET A 120 -25.85 -10.24 -28.54
CA MET A 120 -27.24 -9.76 -28.62
C MET A 120 -27.35 -8.24 -28.78
N VAL A 121 -26.29 -7.49 -28.45
CA VAL A 121 -26.23 -6.02 -28.60
C VAL A 121 -24.92 -5.63 -29.31
N PRO A 122 -24.70 -6.06 -30.56
CA PRO A 122 -23.37 -6.05 -31.15
C PRO A 122 -22.86 -4.66 -31.57
N ASP A 123 -23.78 -3.77 -31.94
CA ASP A 123 -23.48 -2.51 -32.61
C ASP A 123 -22.43 -1.66 -31.86
N ILE A 124 -21.41 -1.20 -32.61
CA ILE A 124 -20.41 -0.20 -32.19
C ILE A 124 -20.76 1.10 -32.91
N SER A 125 -21.80 1.77 -32.44
CA SER A 125 -22.44 2.86 -33.19
C SER A 125 -22.83 4.07 -32.34
N THR A 126 -22.77 3.96 -31.02
CA THR A 126 -23.19 5.03 -30.10
C THR A 126 -22.05 5.45 -29.20
N THR A 127 -22.26 6.57 -28.49
CA THR A 127 -21.36 7.07 -27.46
C THR A 127 -19.90 7.13 -27.94
N GLU A 128 -18.94 6.68 -27.13
CA GLU A 128 -17.51 6.68 -27.45
C GLU A 128 -17.04 5.37 -28.09
N GLN A 129 -17.95 4.44 -28.41
CA GLN A 129 -17.60 3.13 -28.98
C GLN A 129 -16.81 3.22 -30.30
N PRO A 130 -17.12 4.13 -31.25
CA PRO A 130 -16.33 4.29 -32.47
C PRO A 130 -14.89 4.77 -32.20
N MET A 131 -14.71 5.60 -31.17
CA MET A 131 -13.39 6.08 -30.72
C MET A 131 -12.59 4.93 -30.09
N ASP A 132 -13.21 4.15 -29.19
CA ASP A 132 -12.55 3.00 -28.58
C ASP A 132 -12.18 1.93 -29.63
N LEU A 133 -13.03 1.74 -30.65
CA LEU A 133 -12.72 0.90 -31.81
C LEU A 133 -11.56 1.49 -32.63
N MET A 134 -11.51 2.81 -32.81
CA MET A 134 -10.41 3.50 -33.47
C MET A 134 -9.09 3.19 -32.76
N PHE A 135 -8.99 3.40 -31.44
CA PHE A 135 -7.76 3.11 -30.70
C PHE A 135 -7.34 1.64 -30.80
N LEU A 136 -8.29 0.70 -30.71
CA LEU A 136 -8.01 -0.72 -30.93
C LEU A 136 -7.47 -0.97 -32.34
N SER A 137 -8.14 -0.46 -33.36
CA SER A 137 -7.72 -0.65 -34.76
C SER A 137 -6.36 -0.03 -35.02
N SER A 138 -6.08 1.16 -34.51
CA SER A 138 -4.77 1.83 -34.58
C SER A 138 -3.66 0.98 -33.96
N THR A 139 -3.89 0.34 -32.80
CA THR A 139 -2.88 -0.55 -32.18
C THR A 139 -2.60 -1.82 -32.97
N VAL A 140 -3.58 -2.31 -33.74
CA VAL A 140 -3.45 -3.53 -34.56
C VAL A 140 -2.86 -3.23 -35.94
N ALA A 141 -3.22 -2.09 -36.53
CA ALA A 141 -2.77 -1.69 -37.87
C ALA A 141 -1.34 -1.12 -37.90
N SER A 142 -0.90 -0.48 -36.80
CA SER A 142 0.41 0.15 -36.73
C SER A 142 1.56 -0.86 -36.74
N SER A 143 2.52 -0.67 -37.65
CA SER A 143 3.73 -1.50 -37.73
C SER A 143 4.70 -1.31 -36.55
N TYR A 144 4.65 -0.17 -35.86
CA TYR A 144 5.51 0.15 -34.73
C TYR A 144 4.74 0.94 -33.67
N TYR A 145 5.30 1.02 -32.46
CA TYR A 145 4.74 1.84 -31.38
C TYR A 145 5.58 3.09 -31.06
N PRO A 146 4.97 4.18 -30.57
CA PRO A 146 3.53 4.39 -30.31
C PRO A 146 2.65 4.24 -31.58
N PRO A 147 1.40 3.75 -31.46
CA PRO A 147 0.54 3.52 -32.61
C PRO A 147 0.19 4.86 -33.29
N MET A 148 0.03 4.84 -34.62
CA MET A 148 -0.43 5.99 -35.39
C MET A 148 -1.89 6.28 -35.08
N ASP A 149 -2.23 7.55 -35.04
CA ASP A 149 -3.59 7.99 -34.82
C ASP A 149 -4.40 7.86 -36.11
N ALA A 150 -5.43 7.01 -36.10
CA ALA A 150 -6.26 6.81 -37.29
C ALA A 150 -7.15 8.03 -37.58
N TRP A 151 -7.38 8.91 -36.60
CA TRP A 151 -8.13 10.15 -36.77
C TRP A 151 -7.23 11.38 -36.95
N PHE A 152 -5.92 11.24 -36.93
CA PHE A 152 -5.02 12.37 -37.12
C PHE A 152 -3.74 11.95 -37.85
N ALA A 153 -3.83 11.82 -39.18
CA ALA A 153 -2.74 11.35 -40.02
C ALA A 153 -1.43 12.13 -39.78
N GLY A 154 -0.34 11.35 -39.66
CA GLY A 154 1.01 11.85 -39.39
C GLY A 154 1.40 11.89 -37.90
N GLU A 155 0.45 11.75 -36.97
CA GLU A 155 0.73 11.80 -35.54
C GLU A 155 0.48 10.46 -34.83
N PRO A 156 1.20 10.17 -33.72
CA PRO A 156 0.85 9.06 -32.86
C PRO A 156 -0.40 9.36 -32.03
N VAL A 157 -1.03 8.29 -31.52
CA VAL A 157 -2.14 8.39 -30.55
C VAL A 157 -1.67 9.12 -29.29
N SER A 158 -2.28 10.27 -28.99
CA SER A 158 -2.03 11.06 -27.78
C SER A 158 -2.98 10.66 -26.64
N TYR A 159 -3.11 9.36 -26.39
CA TYR A 159 -4.02 8.79 -25.39
C TYR A 159 -3.43 7.54 -24.73
N TYR A 160 -4.01 7.08 -23.62
CA TYR A 160 -3.52 5.88 -22.91
C TYR A 160 -3.92 4.59 -23.65
N TYR A 161 -3.00 4.10 -24.50
CA TYR A 161 -3.29 3.03 -25.45
C TYR A 161 -2.95 1.60 -24.97
N LEU A 162 -2.31 1.41 -23.80
CA LEU A 162 -1.85 0.08 -23.38
C LEU A 162 -3.02 -0.91 -23.25
N GLY A 163 -4.17 -0.48 -22.75
CA GLY A 163 -5.37 -1.34 -22.66
C GLY A 163 -5.75 -1.93 -24.02
N TYR A 164 -5.93 -1.08 -25.02
CA TYR A 164 -6.23 -1.50 -26.39
C TYR A 164 -5.14 -2.41 -26.97
N LEU A 165 -3.85 -2.12 -26.70
CA LEU A 165 -2.73 -2.96 -27.11
C LEU A 165 -2.80 -4.38 -26.52
N LEU A 166 -3.25 -4.54 -25.27
CA LEU A 166 -3.44 -5.86 -24.66
C LEU A 166 -4.44 -6.71 -25.46
N ILE A 167 -5.58 -6.11 -25.84
CA ILE A 167 -6.60 -6.77 -26.67
C ILE A 167 -6.12 -6.95 -28.11
N GLY A 168 -5.46 -5.94 -28.68
CA GLY A 168 -4.85 -5.98 -30.00
C GLY A 168 -3.80 -7.10 -30.13
N SER A 169 -3.04 -7.37 -29.07
CA SER A 169 -2.09 -8.50 -29.01
C SER A 169 -2.81 -9.85 -29.15
N VAL A 170 -3.94 -10.02 -28.47
CA VAL A 170 -4.75 -11.25 -28.61
C VAL A 170 -5.33 -11.32 -30.02
N ALA A 171 -5.88 -10.21 -30.54
CA ALA A 171 -6.45 -10.13 -31.88
C ALA A 171 -5.44 -10.50 -32.99
N LEU A 172 -4.19 -10.01 -32.88
CA LEU A 172 -3.11 -10.36 -33.80
C LEU A 172 -2.76 -11.86 -33.76
N LEU A 173 -2.69 -12.46 -32.57
CA LEU A 173 -2.40 -13.89 -32.43
C LEU A 173 -3.52 -14.79 -32.95
N THR A 174 -4.78 -14.39 -32.74
CA THR A 174 -5.95 -15.17 -33.17
C THR A 174 -6.43 -14.80 -34.56
N ASN A 175 -5.78 -13.85 -35.23
CA ASN A 175 -6.17 -13.29 -36.52
C ASN A 175 -7.63 -12.81 -36.54
N THR A 176 -8.06 -12.15 -35.47
CA THR A 176 -9.43 -11.67 -35.28
C THR A 176 -9.53 -10.21 -35.70
N ILE A 177 -10.52 -9.87 -36.55
CA ILE A 177 -10.76 -8.49 -36.96
C ILE A 177 -11.17 -7.61 -35.77
N THR A 178 -10.80 -6.32 -35.81
CA THR A 178 -10.95 -5.40 -34.68
C THR A 178 -12.39 -5.22 -34.18
N PRO A 179 -13.46 -5.24 -35.02
CA PRO A 179 -14.84 -5.18 -34.51
C PRO A 179 -15.27 -6.40 -33.69
N ILE A 180 -14.73 -7.59 -33.99
CA ILE A 180 -14.98 -8.81 -33.19
C ILE A 180 -14.09 -8.78 -31.94
N ALA A 181 -12.83 -8.37 -32.09
CA ALA A 181 -11.90 -8.24 -30.97
C ALA A 181 -12.38 -7.23 -29.92
N TYR A 182 -13.05 -6.15 -30.32
CA TYR A 182 -13.70 -5.19 -29.41
C TYR A 182 -14.73 -5.89 -28.49
N THR A 183 -15.64 -6.65 -29.10
CA THR A 183 -16.66 -7.42 -28.39
C THR A 183 -16.06 -8.46 -27.44
N LEU A 184 -15.07 -9.24 -27.91
CA LEU A 184 -14.38 -10.24 -27.09
C LEU A 184 -13.47 -9.58 -26.03
N GLY A 185 -12.96 -8.38 -26.29
CA GLY A 185 -12.19 -7.56 -25.37
C GLY A 185 -13.00 -7.14 -24.15
N LEU A 186 -14.21 -6.61 -24.36
CA LEU A 186 -15.16 -6.31 -23.26
C LEU A 186 -15.48 -7.56 -22.43
N ALA A 187 -15.69 -8.71 -23.09
CA ALA A 187 -15.89 -9.98 -22.39
C ALA A 187 -14.66 -10.42 -21.58
N THR A 188 -13.46 -10.20 -22.12
CA THR A 188 -12.18 -10.47 -21.45
C THR A 188 -12.03 -9.62 -20.20
N TYR A 189 -12.27 -8.32 -20.28
CA TYR A 189 -12.15 -7.42 -19.14
C TYR A 189 -13.17 -7.70 -18.04
N ALA A 190 -14.42 -8.03 -18.41
CA ALA A 190 -15.45 -8.46 -17.46
C ALA A 190 -15.04 -9.75 -16.73
N ALA A 191 -14.52 -10.74 -17.48
CA ALA A 191 -14.07 -12.01 -16.90
C ALA A 191 -12.85 -11.85 -15.98
N ILE A 192 -11.88 -11.02 -16.37
CA ILE A 192 -10.72 -10.69 -15.54
C ILE A 192 -11.16 -9.95 -14.26
N ALA A 193 -12.07 -8.99 -14.36
CA ALA A 193 -12.63 -8.27 -13.22
C ALA A 193 -13.33 -9.24 -12.24
N ALA A 194 -14.14 -10.17 -12.74
CA ALA A 194 -14.81 -11.19 -11.94
C ALA A 194 -13.80 -12.05 -11.15
N VAL A 195 -12.82 -12.64 -11.83
CA VAL A 195 -11.87 -13.55 -11.15
C VAL A 195 -10.92 -12.80 -10.21
N ALA A 196 -10.50 -11.58 -10.55
CA ALA A 196 -9.65 -10.78 -9.68
C ALA A 196 -10.40 -10.39 -8.39
N ALA A 197 -11.67 -9.98 -8.49
CA ALA A 197 -12.50 -9.67 -7.33
C ALA A 197 -12.77 -10.91 -6.47
N PHE A 198 -13.10 -12.03 -7.10
CA PHE A 198 -13.30 -13.31 -6.43
C PHE A 198 -12.04 -13.76 -5.68
N GLY A 199 -10.89 -13.78 -6.36
CA GLY A 199 -9.61 -14.21 -5.80
C GLY A 199 -9.17 -13.32 -4.63
N LEU A 200 -9.34 -12.01 -4.75
CA LEU A 200 -9.00 -11.05 -3.70
C LEU A 200 -9.80 -11.30 -2.41
N THR A 201 -11.13 -11.39 -2.52
CA THR A 201 -12.00 -11.66 -1.37
C THR A 201 -11.82 -13.06 -0.82
N PHE A 202 -11.68 -14.07 -1.69
CA PHE A 202 -11.38 -15.45 -1.29
C PHE A 202 -10.12 -15.51 -0.43
N ASN A 203 -9.03 -14.86 -0.88
CA ASN A 203 -7.78 -14.81 -0.14
C ASN A 203 -7.93 -14.10 1.20
N LEU A 204 -8.62 -12.96 1.27
CA LEU A 204 -8.88 -12.26 2.54
C LEU A 204 -9.65 -13.14 3.54
N VAL A 205 -10.70 -13.82 3.10
CA VAL A 205 -11.48 -14.74 3.96
C VAL A 205 -10.64 -15.93 4.42
N ARG A 206 -9.85 -16.53 3.52
CA ARG A 206 -9.00 -17.69 3.85
C ARG A 206 -7.84 -17.32 4.77
N LEU A 207 -7.22 -16.15 4.58
CA LEU A 207 -6.25 -15.57 5.53
C LEU A 207 -6.88 -15.30 6.90
N SER A 208 -8.19 -15.03 6.92
CA SER A 208 -9.00 -14.88 8.13
C SER A 208 -9.49 -16.19 8.74
N ARG A 209 -9.02 -17.34 8.24
CA ARG A 209 -9.43 -18.71 8.65
C ARG A 209 -10.89 -19.06 8.32
N GLY A 210 -11.53 -18.33 7.42
CA GLY A 210 -12.82 -18.76 6.86
C GLY A 210 -12.66 -20.09 6.13
N SER A 211 -13.72 -20.90 6.08
CA SER A 211 -13.73 -22.15 5.31
C SER A 211 -13.60 -21.89 3.81
N LEU A 212 -13.34 -22.92 3.01
CA LEU A 212 -13.31 -22.81 1.56
C LEU A 212 -14.66 -22.30 1.02
N ALA A 213 -15.77 -22.88 1.50
CA ALA A 213 -17.11 -22.46 1.11
C ALA A 213 -17.36 -20.98 1.46
N ALA A 214 -16.93 -20.53 2.64
CA ALA A 214 -17.11 -19.16 3.05
C ALA A 214 -16.29 -18.17 2.18
N GLY A 215 -15.06 -18.55 1.82
CA GLY A 215 -14.25 -17.78 0.87
C GLY A 215 -14.90 -17.70 -0.51
N ALA A 216 -15.45 -18.81 -1.00
CA ALA A 216 -16.14 -18.85 -2.29
C ALA A 216 -17.42 -18.01 -2.29
N SER A 217 -18.25 -18.10 -1.25
CA SER A 217 -19.48 -17.31 -1.13
C SER A 217 -19.20 -15.80 -1.00
N ALA A 218 -18.21 -15.41 -0.20
CA ALA A 218 -17.80 -14.02 -0.09
C ALA A 218 -17.23 -13.48 -1.41
N GLY A 219 -16.40 -14.28 -2.10
CA GLY A 219 -15.88 -13.96 -3.42
C GLY A 219 -16.99 -13.78 -4.45
N ALA A 220 -17.97 -14.68 -4.50
CA ALA A 220 -19.15 -14.54 -5.35
C ALA A 220 -19.96 -13.28 -5.03
N GLY A 221 -20.08 -12.93 -3.73
CA GLY A 221 -20.68 -11.67 -3.30
C GLY A 221 -19.95 -10.44 -3.84
N SER A 222 -18.61 -10.44 -3.85
CA SER A 222 -17.83 -9.35 -4.46
C SER A 222 -18.00 -9.26 -5.98
N VAL A 223 -18.06 -10.41 -6.68
CA VAL A 223 -18.33 -10.43 -8.13
C VAL A 223 -19.72 -9.85 -8.42
N PHE A 224 -20.72 -10.23 -7.64
CA PHE A 224 -22.07 -9.70 -7.75
C PHE A 224 -22.09 -8.18 -7.54
N LEU A 225 -21.50 -7.68 -6.45
CA LEU A 225 -21.45 -6.25 -6.14
C LEU A 225 -20.69 -5.43 -7.18
N LEU A 226 -19.76 -6.06 -7.89
CA LEU A 226 -18.98 -5.42 -8.93
C LEU A 226 -19.74 -5.39 -10.27
N LEU A 227 -20.23 -6.54 -10.75
CA LEU A 227 -20.72 -6.70 -12.13
C LEU A 227 -22.25 -6.73 -12.27
N LEU A 228 -22.99 -6.93 -11.17
CA LEU A 228 -24.43 -7.20 -11.19
C LEU A 228 -25.24 -6.35 -10.21
N ALA A 229 -24.59 -5.53 -9.38
CA ALA A 229 -25.28 -4.62 -8.47
C ALA A 229 -25.34 -3.21 -9.05
N SER A 230 -26.49 -2.58 -8.91
CA SER A 230 -26.68 -1.15 -9.15
C SER A 230 -26.51 -0.32 -7.88
N ASN A 231 -26.43 1.00 -8.06
CA ASN A 231 -26.59 1.97 -6.98
C ASN A 231 -28.08 2.05 -6.55
N VAL A 232 -28.39 2.88 -5.55
CA VAL A 232 -29.76 2.98 -5.05
C VAL A 232 -30.71 3.58 -6.10
N LEU A 233 -30.21 4.44 -6.99
CA LEU A 233 -31.04 5.02 -8.06
C LEU A 233 -31.60 3.94 -8.99
N GLY A 234 -30.82 2.90 -9.30
CA GLY A 234 -31.29 1.75 -10.07
C GLY A 234 -32.43 0.97 -9.39
N VAL A 235 -32.45 0.94 -8.06
CA VAL A 235 -33.57 0.37 -7.27
C VAL A 235 -34.81 1.27 -7.36
N LEU A 236 -34.59 2.58 -7.37
CA LEU A 236 -35.67 3.58 -7.39
C LEU A 236 -36.32 3.72 -8.77
N GLU A 237 -35.67 3.33 -9.86
CA GLU A 237 -36.27 3.35 -11.21
C GLU A 237 -37.58 2.53 -11.28
N LEU A 238 -37.71 1.43 -10.53
CA LEU A 238 -38.97 0.69 -10.45
C LEU A 238 -40.07 1.48 -9.75
N ALA A 239 -39.72 2.17 -8.66
CA ALA A 239 -40.67 3.01 -7.92
C ALA A 239 -41.15 4.17 -8.82
N TRP A 240 -40.23 4.79 -9.55
CA TRP A 240 -40.53 5.81 -10.53
C TRP A 240 -41.48 5.31 -11.62
N ALA A 241 -41.12 4.23 -12.31
CA ALA A 241 -41.94 3.65 -13.37
C ALA A 241 -43.30 3.11 -12.89
N SER A 242 -43.48 2.91 -11.58
CA SER A 242 -44.77 2.54 -10.99
C SER A 242 -45.61 3.75 -10.57
N ASN A 243 -45.18 4.97 -10.91
CA ASN A 243 -45.76 6.24 -10.45
C ASN A 243 -45.83 6.34 -8.92
N ALA A 244 -44.85 5.76 -8.22
CA ALA A 244 -44.73 5.84 -6.77
C ALA A 244 -43.89 7.06 -6.35
N GLY A 245 -44.29 7.74 -5.27
CA GLY A 245 -43.64 8.96 -4.78
C GLY A 245 -44.28 10.25 -5.32
N THR A 246 -44.04 11.37 -4.64
CA THR A 246 -44.57 12.68 -5.04
C THR A 246 -43.57 13.43 -5.94
N ALA A 247 -44.04 14.36 -6.76
CA ALA A 247 -43.16 15.24 -7.54
C ALA A 247 -42.14 15.98 -6.65
N SER A 248 -42.52 16.36 -5.43
CA SER A 248 -41.63 16.96 -4.43
C SER A 248 -40.56 16.01 -3.91
N PHE A 249 -40.87 14.72 -3.76
CA PHE A 249 -39.87 13.71 -3.38
C PHE A 249 -38.84 13.54 -4.48
N TRP A 250 -39.28 13.34 -5.73
CA TRP A 250 -38.42 13.17 -6.89
C TRP A 250 -37.56 14.41 -7.17
N ALA A 251 -38.13 15.61 -7.04
CA ALA A 251 -37.38 16.87 -7.13
C ALA A 251 -36.36 17.05 -5.99
N TRP A 252 -36.56 16.43 -4.83
CA TRP A 252 -35.62 16.51 -3.71
C TRP A 252 -34.44 15.54 -3.86
N ILE A 253 -34.71 14.31 -4.32
CA ILE A 253 -33.74 13.22 -4.40
C ILE A 253 -32.97 13.20 -5.73
N THR A 254 -33.56 13.66 -6.83
CA THR A 254 -32.91 13.64 -8.15
C THR A 254 -32.28 14.99 -8.48
N PRO A 255 -31.04 14.98 -9.03
CA PRO A 255 -30.33 16.21 -9.36
C PRO A 255 -30.92 16.93 -10.59
N ASN A 256 -31.57 16.18 -11.50
CA ASN A 256 -32.24 16.69 -12.70
C ASN A 256 -33.73 16.35 -12.64
N ALA A 257 -34.48 17.12 -11.84
CA ALA A 257 -35.92 16.92 -11.67
C ALA A 257 -36.69 16.90 -13.01
N ASP A 258 -36.16 17.55 -14.06
CA ASP A 258 -36.74 17.56 -15.40
C ASP A 258 -36.78 16.17 -16.07
N TRP A 259 -35.81 15.29 -15.80
CA TRP A 259 -35.86 13.90 -16.29
C TRP A 259 -36.94 13.06 -15.62
N TYR A 260 -37.39 13.50 -14.44
CA TYR A 260 -38.36 12.84 -13.57
C TYR A 260 -39.56 13.76 -13.29
N ARG A 261 -39.92 14.63 -14.25
CA ARG A 261 -40.97 15.64 -14.05
C ARG A 261 -42.35 15.13 -14.44
N ASP A 262 -42.40 14.28 -15.46
CA ASP A 262 -43.63 13.70 -16.01
C ASP A 262 -43.68 12.20 -15.69
N ALA A 263 -44.14 11.87 -14.48
CA ALA A 263 -44.27 10.48 -14.04
C ALA A 263 -45.31 9.74 -14.90
N GLN A 264 -44.86 8.80 -15.73
CA GLN A 264 -45.74 7.87 -16.45
C GLN A 264 -45.62 6.48 -15.82
N ALA A 265 -46.75 5.85 -15.54
CA ALA A 265 -46.74 4.46 -15.13
C ALA A 265 -46.37 3.58 -16.33
N SER A 266 -45.31 2.78 -16.21
CA SER A 266 -44.94 1.78 -17.19
C SER A 266 -45.96 0.64 -17.18
N ALA A 267 -46.35 0.17 -18.37
CA ALA A 267 -47.18 -1.02 -18.53
C ALA A 267 -46.37 -2.33 -18.35
N SER A 268 -45.04 -2.23 -18.29
CA SER A 268 -44.11 -3.34 -18.18
C SER A 268 -43.43 -3.38 -16.81
N TRP A 269 -42.80 -4.51 -16.49
CA TRP A 269 -41.99 -4.68 -15.28
C TRP A 269 -40.70 -3.84 -15.31
N ARG A 270 -40.39 -3.19 -16.43
CA ARG A 270 -39.26 -2.27 -16.64
C ARG A 270 -39.76 -0.95 -17.22
N PRO A 271 -39.01 0.16 -17.11
CA PRO A 271 -39.34 1.39 -17.81
C PRO A 271 -39.24 1.20 -19.33
N GLU A 272 -40.04 1.97 -20.06
CA GLU A 272 -40.13 1.94 -21.52
C GLU A 272 -39.66 3.25 -22.16
N GLU A 273 -39.30 4.26 -21.35
CA GLU A 273 -38.78 5.51 -21.89
C GLU A 273 -37.45 5.29 -22.61
N PHE A 274 -37.26 6.02 -23.73
CA PHE A 274 -36.00 6.02 -24.44
C PHE A 274 -34.85 6.36 -23.49
N TRP A 275 -33.84 5.49 -23.46
CA TRP A 275 -32.61 5.71 -22.68
C TRP A 275 -32.79 5.83 -21.15
N TRP A 276 -33.89 5.30 -20.59
CA TRP A 276 -34.14 5.35 -19.14
C TRP A 276 -32.98 4.84 -18.29
N TRP A 277 -32.29 3.79 -18.76
CA TRP A 277 -31.21 3.13 -18.05
C TRP A 277 -29.95 4.01 -17.92
N TRP A 278 -29.83 5.06 -18.73
CA TRP A 278 -28.73 6.03 -18.69
C TRP A 278 -28.74 6.86 -17.40
N ARG A 279 -29.94 7.24 -16.91
CA ARG A 279 -30.14 8.17 -15.79
C ARG A 279 -29.46 7.72 -14.49
N VAL A 280 -29.36 6.40 -14.31
CA VAL A 280 -28.78 5.77 -13.10
C VAL A 280 -27.29 6.09 -12.93
N SER A 281 -26.60 6.52 -14.00
CA SER A 281 -25.20 6.95 -14.00
C SER A 281 -25.01 8.46 -13.73
N ARG A 282 -26.06 9.18 -13.36
CA ARG A 282 -26.09 10.65 -13.21
C ARG A 282 -26.72 11.06 -11.88
N ALA A 283 -26.24 10.45 -10.79
CA ALA A 283 -26.77 10.63 -9.43
C ALA A 283 -26.31 11.93 -8.75
N VAL A 284 -25.29 12.60 -9.30
CA VAL A 284 -24.77 13.90 -8.83
C VAL A 284 -24.93 14.92 -9.97
N PRO A 285 -25.40 16.15 -9.69
CA PRO A 285 -25.59 17.16 -10.74
C PRO A 285 -24.28 17.43 -11.48
N ASN A 286 -24.38 17.59 -12.81
CA ASN A 286 -23.25 17.97 -13.69
C ASN A 286 -22.03 17.04 -13.58
N ALA A 287 -22.24 15.79 -13.18
CA ALA A 287 -21.19 14.79 -12.99
C ALA A 287 -21.60 13.41 -13.50
N ILE A 288 -20.58 12.60 -13.84
CA ILE A 288 -20.73 11.20 -14.22
C ILE A 288 -20.48 10.34 -12.98
N THR A 289 -21.44 9.49 -12.61
CA THR A 289 -21.38 8.58 -11.45
C THR A 289 -21.59 7.14 -11.88
N GLU A 290 -20.85 6.72 -12.92
CA GLU A 290 -20.88 5.34 -13.40
C GLU A 290 -20.34 4.37 -12.35
N PHE A 291 -20.76 3.12 -12.49
CA PHE A 291 -20.31 1.97 -11.72
C PHE A 291 -20.12 0.80 -12.67
N PRO A 292 -19.33 -0.23 -12.32
CA PRO A 292 -18.86 -1.20 -13.31
C PRO A 292 -19.96 -1.97 -14.05
N ALA A 293 -21.05 -2.32 -13.37
CA ALA A 293 -22.20 -2.95 -14.03
C ALA A 293 -22.80 -2.04 -15.12
N PHE A 294 -22.91 -0.72 -14.89
CA PHE A 294 -23.32 0.24 -15.92
C PHE A 294 -22.33 0.27 -17.09
N SER A 295 -21.03 0.41 -16.84
CA SER A 295 -20.05 0.60 -17.91
C SER A 295 -19.90 -0.64 -18.80
N PHE A 296 -20.01 -1.85 -18.24
CA PHE A 296 -20.09 -3.08 -19.05
C PHE A 296 -21.40 -3.19 -19.84
N LEU A 297 -22.52 -2.73 -19.27
CA LEU A 297 -23.79 -2.68 -20.01
C LEU A 297 -23.74 -1.66 -21.14
N LEU A 298 -23.11 -0.50 -20.93
CA LEU A 298 -22.93 0.54 -21.94
C LEU A 298 -22.11 -0.02 -23.13
N GLY A 299 -20.99 -0.68 -22.84
CA GLY A 299 -20.14 -1.31 -23.84
C GLY A 299 -19.07 -0.41 -24.42
N ASP A 300 -18.73 0.68 -23.73
CA ASP A 300 -17.56 1.50 -24.05
C ASP A 300 -16.33 0.76 -23.50
N MET A 301 -15.38 0.43 -24.37
CA MET A 301 -14.13 -0.23 -24.00
C MET A 301 -13.12 0.80 -23.48
N HIS A 302 -13.63 1.76 -22.70
CA HIS A 302 -12.90 2.92 -22.25
C HIS A 302 -11.89 2.53 -21.15
N PRO A 303 -10.82 3.30 -20.93
CA PRO A 303 -9.69 2.73 -20.19
C PRO A 303 -9.89 2.51 -18.70
N HIS A 304 -10.84 3.22 -18.07
CA HIS A 304 -11.28 2.92 -16.70
C HIS A 304 -11.98 1.55 -16.59
N VAL A 305 -12.67 1.08 -17.63
CA VAL A 305 -13.28 -0.26 -17.70
C VAL A 305 -12.19 -1.32 -17.90
N MET A 306 -11.27 -1.07 -18.83
CA MET A 306 -10.13 -1.96 -19.09
C MET A 306 -9.23 -2.13 -17.85
N SER A 307 -9.12 -1.10 -17.01
CA SER A 307 -8.23 -1.08 -15.83
C SER A 307 -8.75 -1.88 -14.63
N ILE A 308 -10.06 -2.19 -14.54
CA ILE A 308 -10.69 -2.78 -13.33
C ILE A 308 -9.92 -3.99 -12.80
N GLY A 309 -9.64 -4.96 -13.68
CA GLY A 309 -8.91 -6.17 -13.33
C GLY A 309 -7.49 -5.93 -12.80
N PHE A 310 -6.84 -4.88 -13.29
CA PHE A 310 -5.48 -4.50 -12.93
C PHE A 310 -5.43 -3.70 -11.63
N VAL A 311 -6.43 -2.85 -11.36
CA VAL A 311 -6.62 -2.23 -10.03
C VAL A 311 -6.77 -3.31 -8.95
N LEU A 312 -7.60 -4.32 -9.22
CA LEU A 312 -7.81 -5.45 -8.30
C LEU A 312 -6.53 -6.30 -8.13
N LEU A 313 -5.73 -6.48 -9.20
CA LEU A 313 -4.40 -7.09 -9.13
C LEU A 313 -3.46 -6.28 -8.23
N VAL A 314 -3.41 -4.95 -8.37
CA VAL A 314 -2.56 -4.07 -7.56
C VAL A 314 -2.98 -4.08 -6.09
N ILE A 315 -4.28 -4.16 -5.78
CA ILE A 315 -4.75 -4.38 -4.40
C ILE A 315 -4.24 -5.73 -3.88
N GLY A 316 -4.29 -6.79 -4.70
CA GLY A 316 -3.68 -8.08 -4.39
C GLY A 316 -2.19 -7.96 -4.08
N VAL A 317 -1.43 -7.24 -4.91
CA VAL A 317 0.00 -6.97 -4.70
C VAL A 317 0.24 -6.24 -3.39
N ALA A 318 -0.55 -5.20 -3.08
CA ALA A 318 -0.44 -4.44 -1.84
C ALA A 318 -0.65 -5.35 -0.60
N ILE A 319 -1.64 -6.24 -0.64
CA ILE A 319 -1.83 -7.23 0.43
C ILE A 319 -0.62 -8.18 0.51
N GLN A 320 -0.10 -8.64 -0.63
CA GLN A 320 1.08 -9.51 -0.65
C GLN A 320 2.33 -8.81 -0.09
N LEU A 321 2.52 -7.51 -0.35
CA LEU A 321 3.58 -6.70 0.25
C LEU A 321 3.39 -6.58 1.76
N TYR A 322 2.17 -6.29 2.23
CA TYR A 322 1.84 -6.28 3.65
C TYR A 322 2.18 -7.62 4.33
N LEU A 323 1.84 -8.75 3.70
CA LEU A 323 2.08 -10.09 4.25
C LEU A 323 3.54 -10.55 4.15
N ARG A 324 4.37 -9.97 3.27
CA ARG A 324 5.72 -10.48 3.02
C ARG A 324 6.71 -9.96 4.09
N PRO A 325 7.32 -10.82 4.92
CA PRO A 325 8.41 -10.38 5.79
C PRO A 325 9.67 -10.09 4.98
N GLY A 326 10.52 -9.18 5.48
CA GLY A 326 11.82 -8.89 4.88
C GLY A 326 11.82 -7.83 3.78
N ILE A 327 10.66 -7.23 3.44
CA ILE A 327 10.60 -6.26 2.34
C ILE A 327 11.33 -4.94 2.58
N ILE A 328 11.66 -4.60 3.82
CA ILE A 328 12.43 -3.39 4.19
C ILE A 328 13.90 -3.69 4.52
N GLN A 329 14.38 -4.89 4.19
CA GLN A 329 15.77 -5.32 4.38
C GLN A 329 16.65 -4.87 3.22
N ARG A 330 17.98 -4.86 3.42
CA ARG A 330 18.94 -4.39 2.40
C ARG A 330 19.05 -5.36 1.23
N ASP A 331 18.95 -6.65 1.50
CA ASP A 331 18.98 -7.74 0.53
C ASP A 331 17.65 -7.93 -0.22
N MET A 332 16.64 -7.09 0.06
CA MET A 332 15.29 -7.19 -0.51
C MET A 332 15.30 -7.33 -2.03
N LEU A 333 16.13 -6.57 -2.75
CA LEU A 333 16.22 -6.62 -4.21
C LEU A 333 16.49 -8.05 -4.71
N TRP A 334 17.43 -8.76 -4.09
CA TRP A 334 17.80 -10.12 -4.47
C TRP A 334 16.80 -11.15 -3.95
N ARG A 335 16.33 -10.98 -2.71
CA ARG A 335 15.46 -11.94 -2.03
C ARG A 335 14.01 -11.94 -2.57
N HIS A 336 13.57 -10.79 -3.08
CA HIS A 336 12.19 -10.54 -3.47
C HIS A 336 12.05 -10.05 -4.90
N PHE A 337 13.07 -10.26 -5.75
CA PHE A 337 13.05 -9.85 -7.16
C PHE A 337 11.74 -10.15 -7.92
N PRO A 338 11.14 -11.36 -7.84
CA PRO A 338 9.88 -11.63 -8.53
C PRO A 338 8.71 -10.77 -8.04
N LEU A 339 8.65 -10.48 -6.74
CA LEU A 339 7.62 -9.62 -6.16
C LEU A 339 7.84 -8.17 -6.58
N ILE A 340 9.10 -7.71 -6.63
CA ILE A 340 9.43 -6.35 -7.09
C ILE A 340 9.03 -6.15 -8.55
N LEU A 341 9.43 -7.07 -9.42
CA LEU A 341 9.09 -7.03 -10.84
C LEU A 341 7.58 -7.04 -11.06
N VAL A 342 6.85 -7.96 -10.41
CA VAL A 342 5.38 -8.02 -10.51
C VAL A 342 4.75 -6.74 -9.98
N THR A 343 5.21 -6.17 -8.86
CA THR A 343 4.68 -4.89 -8.36
C THR A 343 4.89 -3.77 -9.36
N SER A 344 6.12 -3.59 -9.86
CA SER A 344 6.46 -2.51 -10.78
C SER A 344 5.71 -2.60 -12.10
N VAL A 345 5.65 -3.80 -12.70
CA VAL A 345 4.89 -4.01 -13.96
C VAL A 345 3.38 -3.88 -13.73
N SER A 346 2.83 -4.36 -12.62
CA SER A 346 1.39 -4.24 -12.35
C SER A 346 0.96 -2.79 -12.12
N VAL A 347 1.71 -2.03 -11.30
CA VAL A 347 1.38 -0.61 -11.04
C VAL A 347 1.68 0.26 -12.26
N GLY A 348 2.82 0.05 -12.91
CA GLY A 348 3.19 0.80 -14.11
C GLY A 348 2.27 0.50 -15.31
N GLY A 349 1.93 -0.77 -15.50
CA GLY A 349 0.97 -1.21 -16.51
C GLY A 349 -0.43 -0.67 -16.24
N MET A 350 -0.92 -0.72 -14.99
CA MET A 350 -2.20 -0.10 -14.62
C MET A 350 -2.20 1.40 -14.92
N ALA A 351 -1.13 2.13 -14.60
CA ALA A 351 -1.01 3.55 -14.92
C ALA A 351 -0.96 3.84 -16.43
N ALA A 352 -0.35 2.95 -17.22
CA ALA A 352 -0.31 3.06 -18.68
C ALA A 352 -1.64 2.67 -19.36
N ILE A 353 -2.48 1.87 -18.69
CA ILE A 353 -3.86 1.60 -19.11
C ILE A 353 -4.75 2.80 -18.76
N ASN A 354 -4.66 3.31 -17.53
CA ASN A 354 -5.44 4.45 -17.07
C ASN A 354 -4.65 5.26 -16.02
N LEU A 355 -4.16 6.43 -16.43
CA LEU A 355 -3.27 7.26 -15.60
C LEU A 355 -3.93 7.73 -14.30
N TRP A 356 -5.26 7.87 -14.29
CA TRP A 356 -6.02 8.21 -13.09
C TRP A 356 -5.89 7.20 -11.95
N ASP A 357 -5.49 5.95 -12.24
CA ASP A 357 -5.27 4.90 -11.23
C ASP A 357 -3.89 4.99 -10.57
N LEU A 358 -2.96 5.79 -11.10
CA LEU A 358 -1.60 5.89 -10.56
C LEU A 358 -1.58 6.35 -9.09
N PRO A 359 -2.27 7.42 -8.67
CA PRO A 359 -2.28 7.84 -7.26
C PRO A 359 -2.79 6.74 -6.32
N LEU A 360 -3.81 5.99 -6.74
CA LEU A 360 -4.33 4.84 -6.00
C LEU A 360 -3.27 3.74 -5.87
N GLY A 361 -2.64 3.35 -6.98
CA GLY A 361 -1.60 2.31 -7.00
C GLY A 361 -0.40 2.64 -6.09
N LEU A 362 0.09 3.88 -6.16
CA LEU A 362 1.20 4.34 -5.32
C LEU A 362 0.81 4.38 -3.83
N THR A 363 -0.42 4.82 -3.52
CA THR A 363 -0.94 4.85 -2.14
C THR A 363 -1.08 3.44 -1.57
N LEU A 364 -1.60 2.50 -2.34
CA LEU A 364 -1.74 1.09 -1.95
C LEU A 364 -0.38 0.45 -1.64
N VAL A 365 0.59 0.60 -2.53
CA VAL A 365 1.94 0.04 -2.35
C VAL A 365 2.68 0.71 -1.19
N GLY A 366 2.71 2.04 -1.16
CA GLY A 366 3.39 2.79 -0.10
C GLY A 366 2.80 2.53 1.28
N GLY A 367 1.46 2.56 1.40
CA GLY A 367 0.78 2.25 2.66
C GLY A 367 0.94 0.79 3.08
N ALA A 368 0.97 -0.16 2.15
CA ALA A 368 1.27 -1.57 2.46
C ALA A 368 2.70 -1.77 2.99
N VAL A 369 3.69 -1.08 2.42
CA VAL A 369 5.08 -1.09 2.91
C VAL A 369 5.18 -0.47 4.31
N LEU A 370 4.49 0.64 4.56
CA LEU A 370 4.45 1.28 5.88
C LEU A 370 3.75 0.41 6.93
N LEU A 371 2.61 -0.18 6.59
CA LEU A 371 1.91 -1.13 7.47
C LEU A 371 2.73 -2.40 7.70
N ASN A 372 3.47 -2.88 6.70
CA ASN A 372 4.41 -3.98 6.88
C ASN A 372 5.54 -3.61 7.85
N ALA A 373 6.08 -2.39 7.74
CA ALA A 373 7.11 -1.90 8.65
C ALA A 373 6.59 -1.82 10.08
N ALA A 374 5.38 -1.28 10.29
CA ALA A 374 4.70 -1.26 11.59
C ALA A 374 4.45 -2.67 12.14
N ARG A 375 4.08 -3.62 11.28
CA ARG A 375 3.79 -5.01 11.66
C ARG A 375 5.02 -5.83 11.99
N ASN A 376 6.13 -5.55 11.31
CA ASN A 376 7.40 -6.25 11.50
C ASN A 376 8.34 -5.48 12.41
N GLU A 377 7.87 -4.43 13.10
CA GLU A 377 8.63 -3.65 14.07
C GLU A 377 8.92 -4.48 15.33
N ARG A 378 9.78 -5.50 15.21
CA ARG A 378 10.34 -6.21 16.36
C ARG A 378 11.30 -5.25 17.04
N ARG A 379 10.98 -4.84 18.26
CA ARG A 379 11.84 -4.00 19.09
C ARG A 379 13.11 -4.79 19.39
N ILE A 380 14.24 -4.35 18.85
CA ILE A 380 15.55 -4.67 19.39
C ILE A 380 15.53 -4.15 20.84
N GLN A 381 15.98 -4.92 21.83
CA GLN A 381 16.08 -4.41 23.20
C GLN A 381 17.43 -3.69 23.35
N PHE A 382 17.63 -2.59 22.61
CA PHE A 382 18.87 -1.82 22.70
C PHE A 382 19.03 -1.22 24.11
N GLY A 383 20.21 -1.39 24.71
CA GLY A 383 20.44 -1.03 26.11
C GLY A 383 19.93 -2.08 27.10
N ARG A 384 19.79 -3.34 26.68
CA ARG A 384 19.41 -4.46 27.56
C ARG A 384 20.48 -4.77 28.60
N SER A 385 21.74 -4.62 28.22
CA SER A 385 22.94 -4.79 29.05
C SER A 385 23.98 -3.74 28.62
N LEU A 386 24.84 -3.35 29.55
CA LEU A 386 25.81 -2.27 29.38
C LEU A 386 27.14 -2.68 30.01
N ALA A 387 28.25 -2.36 29.35
CA ALA A 387 29.58 -2.41 29.92
C ALA A 387 30.35 -1.15 29.51
N PHE A 388 31.21 -0.65 30.39
CA PHE A 388 31.84 0.65 30.20
C PHE A 388 33.33 0.60 30.56
N THR A 389 34.17 0.85 29.56
CA THR A 389 35.63 1.01 29.66
C THR A 389 36.00 2.48 29.52
N ASP A 390 37.27 2.84 29.72
CA ASP A 390 37.75 4.23 29.56
C ASP A 390 37.60 4.76 28.12
N ARG A 391 37.60 3.86 27.12
CA ARG A 391 37.51 4.22 25.70
C ARG A 391 36.13 3.94 25.09
N PHE A 392 35.48 2.87 25.51
CA PHE A 392 34.30 2.33 24.84
C PHE A 392 33.14 2.08 25.80
N LEU A 393 31.95 2.49 25.37
CA LEU A 393 30.67 2.04 25.88
C LEU A 393 30.16 0.89 25.00
N ILE A 394 29.92 -0.26 25.61
CA ILE A 394 29.41 -1.46 24.96
C ILE A 394 27.94 -1.62 25.33
N ILE A 395 27.13 -1.85 24.30
CA ILE A 395 25.68 -1.88 24.39
C ILE A 395 25.19 -3.21 23.85
N GLY A 396 24.69 -4.05 24.75
CA GLY A 396 24.03 -5.29 24.37
C GLY A 396 22.64 -5.03 23.79
N THR A 397 22.28 -5.85 22.81
CA THR A 397 20.92 -5.92 22.27
C THR A 397 20.40 -7.32 22.42
N ALA A 398 19.18 -7.51 22.93
CA ALA A 398 18.51 -8.81 22.86
C ALA A 398 17.40 -8.75 21.79
N ALA A 399 17.28 -9.79 20.97
CA ALA A 399 16.36 -9.80 19.84
C ALA A 399 15.21 -10.78 20.02
N GLY A 400 14.03 -10.39 19.54
CA GLY A 400 12.88 -11.27 19.42
C GLY A 400 12.92 -12.20 18.18
N PRO A 401 12.10 -13.26 18.16
CA PRO A 401 12.25 -14.43 17.28
C PRO A 401 11.82 -14.23 15.82
N ARG A 402 12.66 -13.61 14.93
CA ARG A 402 12.61 -13.57 13.43
C ARG A 402 13.15 -12.25 12.83
N ALA A 403 14.42 -11.91 13.00
CA ALA A 403 15.06 -10.94 12.10
C ALA A 403 16.45 -11.44 11.69
N GLU A 404 16.77 -11.33 10.41
CA GLU A 404 17.95 -11.97 9.79
C GLU A 404 19.16 -11.03 9.62
N GLU A 405 18.99 -9.72 9.82
CA GLU A 405 20.11 -8.76 9.81
C GLU A 405 19.88 -7.73 10.93
N ASP A 406 20.91 -7.49 11.74
CA ASP A 406 20.94 -6.67 12.97
C ASP A 406 20.47 -7.37 14.27
N VAL A 407 20.14 -8.66 14.23
CA VAL A 407 19.92 -9.51 15.41
C VAL A 407 21.24 -10.18 15.79
N ASN A 408 21.59 -10.22 17.08
CA ASN A 408 22.88 -10.66 17.61
C ASN A 408 24.00 -9.63 17.38
N THR A 409 23.73 -8.36 17.70
CA THR A 409 24.76 -7.30 17.63
C THR A 409 24.98 -6.67 19.01
N ALA A 410 26.24 -6.57 19.43
CA ALA A 410 26.65 -5.66 20.50
C ALA A 410 27.28 -4.42 19.88
N TRP A 411 26.83 -3.23 20.27
CA TRP A 411 27.27 -1.97 19.67
C TRP A 411 28.31 -1.29 20.54
N LEU A 412 29.36 -0.78 19.91
CA LEU A 412 30.47 -0.10 20.59
C LEU A 412 30.51 1.35 20.19
N TYR A 413 30.46 2.21 21.20
CA TYR A 413 30.54 3.65 21.05
C TYR A 413 31.78 4.17 21.75
N ALA A 414 32.46 5.12 21.12
CA ALA A 414 33.57 5.84 21.72
C ALA A 414 33.16 7.30 21.94
N LYS A 415 33.70 7.89 23.00
CA LYS A 415 33.48 9.30 23.32
C LYS A 415 34.52 10.13 22.57
N GLN A 416 34.08 10.99 21.65
CA GLN A 416 34.92 11.98 20.96
C GLN A 416 34.43 13.38 21.36
N GLY A 417 35.15 14.04 22.29
CA GLY A 417 34.65 15.23 22.98
C GLY A 417 33.38 14.92 23.81
N ASN A 418 32.33 15.75 23.69
CA ASN A 418 31.01 15.47 24.30
C ASN A 418 30.07 14.67 23.37
N LYS A 419 30.60 13.94 22.37
CA LYS A 419 29.78 13.17 21.43
C LYS A 419 30.15 11.70 21.44
N TRP A 420 29.16 10.86 21.73
CA TRP A 420 29.20 9.43 21.46
C TRP A 420 29.12 9.17 19.96
N ARG A 421 30.13 8.48 19.42
CA ARG A 421 30.18 8.03 18.03
C ARG A 421 30.19 6.51 17.98
N LEU A 422 29.35 5.92 17.14
CA LEU A 422 29.38 4.50 16.88
C LEU A 422 30.71 4.13 16.20
N VAL A 423 31.49 3.24 16.81
CA VAL A 423 32.77 2.76 16.31
C VAL A 423 32.62 1.45 15.57
N HIS A 424 31.93 0.48 16.18
CA HIS A 424 31.83 -0.87 15.64
C HIS A 424 30.54 -1.57 16.12
N GLY A 425 30.06 -2.54 15.33
CA GLY A 425 28.99 -3.45 15.74
C GLY A 425 29.52 -4.88 15.69
N ILE A 426 29.70 -5.49 16.86
CA ILE A 426 30.13 -6.88 16.99
C ILE A 426 28.96 -7.79 16.62
N GLN A 427 29.13 -8.62 15.59
CA GLN A 427 28.11 -9.55 15.11
C GLN A 427 28.61 -10.98 15.13
N ALA A 428 27.88 -11.86 15.81
CA ALA A 428 28.16 -13.29 15.79
C ALA A 428 27.31 -14.00 14.72
N ARG A 429 27.99 -14.67 13.77
CA ARG A 429 27.34 -15.41 12.67
C ARG A 429 26.96 -16.82 13.12
N GLY A 430 25.86 -17.35 12.58
CA GLY A 430 25.49 -18.76 12.78
C GLY A 430 24.81 -19.11 14.11
N LEU A 431 24.49 -18.14 14.99
CA LEU A 431 23.92 -18.41 16.32
C LEU A 431 22.42 -18.74 16.35
N GLY A 432 21.73 -18.65 15.22
CA GLY A 432 20.26 -18.70 15.16
C GLY A 432 19.60 -17.39 15.63
N ILE A 433 18.31 -17.24 15.32
CA ILE A 433 17.59 -15.97 15.45
C ILE A 433 17.13 -15.70 16.90
N ASP A 434 17.13 -16.74 17.74
CA ASP A 434 16.65 -16.71 19.13
C ASP A 434 17.81 -16.74 20.13
N SER A 435 19.03 -16.42 19.71
CA SER A 435 20.25 -16.65 20.49
C SER A 435 20.41 -15.74 21.72
N ASP A 436 19.69 -14.61 21.74
CA ASP A 436 19.86 -13.54 22.74
C ASP A 436 21.29 -13.02 22.89
N PHE A 437 22.08 -13.06 21.82
CA PHE A 437 23.42 -12.49 21.81
C PHE A 437 23.39 -10.99 22.14
N GLY A 438 24.05 -10.61 23.22
CA GLY A 438 23.97 -9.28 23.82
C GLY A 438 23.03 -9.20 25.03
N ALA A 439 22.50 -10.32 25.52
CA ALA A 439 21.75 -10.38 26.78
C ALA A 439 22.60 -9.94 27.98
N SER A 440 23.89 -10.28 27.96
CA SER A 440 24.90 -9.84 28.92
C SER A 440 26.14 -9.36 28.15
N VAL A 441 26.81 -8.35 28.69
CA VAL A 441 28.08 -7.84 28.16
C VAL A 441 29.00 -7.50 29.33
N ALA A 442 30.28 -7.79 29.20
CA ALA A 442 31.34 -7.37 30.12
C ALA A 442 32.52 -6.82 29.32
N ALA A 443 33.27 -5.90 29.90
CA ALA A 443 34.43 -5.31 29.25
C ALA A 443 35.49 -4.91 30.28
N HIS A 444 36.75 -5.17 29.97
CA HIS A 444 37.91 -4.71 30.73
C HIS A 444 39.07 -4.42 29.77
N GLY A 445 39.67 -3.23 29.89
CA GLY A 445 40.71 -2.80 28.96
C GLY A 445 40.22 -2.77 27.50
N ASP A 446 40.94 -3.47 26.62
CA ASP A 446 40.65 -3.60 25.19
C ASP A 446 39.87 -4.87 24.82
N MET A 447 39.32 -5.57 25.81
CA MET A 447 38.55 -6.79 25.56
C MET A 447 37.09 -6.68 26.00
N VAL A 448 36.24 -7.38 25.25
CA VAL A 448 34.79 -7.42 25.44
C VAL A 448 34.31 -8.86 25.35
N ALA A 449 33.48 -9.24 26.31
CA ALA A 449 32.76 -10.51 26.32
C ALA A 449 31.26 -10.28 26.09
N VAL A 450 30.64 -11.03 25.18
CA VAL A 450 29.23 -10.92 24.83
C VAL A 450 28.53 -12.27 24.97
N GLY A 451 27.57 -12.35 25.89
CA GLY A 451 26.81 -13.58 26.15
C GLY A 451 25.62 -13.78 25.23
N ALA A 452 25.36 -15.03 24.87
CA ALA A 452 24.25 -15.49 24.04
C ALA A 452 23.60 -16.74 24.65
N PRO A 453 22.82 -16.59 25.74
CA PRO A 453 22.36 -17.71 26.58
C PRO A 453 21.45 -18.71 25.88
N ARG A 454 20.83 -18.33 24.76
CA ARG A 454 19.92 -19.18 23.98
C ARG A 454 20.52 -19.65 22.67
N ALA A 455 21.79 -19.34 22.40
CA ALA A 455 22.49 -19.81 21.22
C ALA A 455 22.63 -21.34 21.23
N ASN A 456 22.29 -21.98 20.11
CA ASN A 456 22.48 -23.42 19.89
C ASN A 456 21.92 -24.34 21.00
N LEU A 457 20.98 -23.86 21.82
CA LEU A 457 20.30 -24.59 22.91
C LEU A 457 21.21 -25.09 24.05
N GLY A 458 22.36 -24.45 24.27
CA GLY A 458 23.14 -24.54 25.52
C GLY A 458 23.75 -23.21 25.99
N GLY A 459 23.86 -22.24 25.08
CA GLY A 459 24.44 -20.92 25.32
C GLY A 459 25.93 -20.85 24.98
N LEU A 460 26.44 -19.64 24.74
CA LEU A 460 27.87 -19.36 24.53
C LEU A 460 28.22 -17.92 24.88
N VAL A 461 29.52 -17.63 24.95
CA VAL A 461 30.06 -16.26 25.06
C VAL A 461 31.08 -16.05 23.96
N GLU A 462 30.96 -14.94 23.23
CA GLU A 462 31.99 -14.54 22.25
C GLU A 462 32.89 -13.46 22.85
N LEU A 463 34.20 -13.63 22.68
CA LEU A 463 35.21 -12.67 23.08
C LEU A 463 35.75 -11.91 21.87
N TYR A 464 35.98 -10.61 22.06
CA TYR A 464 36.58 -9.74 21.05
C TYR A 464 37.65 -8.87 21.70
N ALA A 465 38.75 -8.66 20.98
CA ALA A 465 39.87 -7.81 21.39
C ALA A 465 40.07 -6.66 20.40
N PHE A 466 40.39 -5.49 20.92
CA PHE A 466 40.75 -4.31 20.14
C PHE A 466 42.26 -4.27 19.91
N VAL A 467 42.67 -4.68 18.71
CA VAL A 467 44.09 -4.79 18.30
C VAL A 467 44.25 -4.04 16.98
N ASP A 468 45.32 -3.25 16.83
CA ASP A 468 45.62 -2.45 15.63
C ASP A 468 44.44 -1.59 15.13
N GLU A 469 43.81 -0.86 16.06
CA GLU A 469 42.64 -0.01 15.81
C GLU A 469 41.40 -0.75 15.28
N ARG A 470 41.35 -2.09 15.39
CA ARG A 470 40.23 -2.91 14.91
C ARG A 470 39.77 -3.90 15.98
N TRP A 471 38.46 -4.11 16.03
CA TRP A 471 37.88 -5.20 16.82
C TRP A 471 38.04 -6.51 16.06
N THR A 472 38.68 -7.48 16.69
CA THR A 472 38.89 -8.83 16.15
C THR A 472 38.27 -9.87 17.06
N HIS A 473 37.75 -10.95 16.47
CA HIS A 473 37.26 -12.09 17.24
C HIS A 473 38.45 -12.78 17.93
N ALA A 474 38.33 -12.95 19.24
CA ALA A 474 39.38 -13.52 20.10
C ALA A 474 39.12 -15.01 20.35
N ALA A 475 37.94 -15.36 20.88
CA ALA A 475 37.57 -16.74 21.18
C ALA A 475 36.04 -16.91 21.29
N THR A 476 35.57 -18.15 21.18
CA THR A 476 34.19 -18.54 21.50
C THR A 476 34.22 -19.49 22.70
N LEU A 477 33.69 -19.05 23.84
CA LEU A 477 33.63 -19.85 25.05
C LEU A 477 32.36 -20.71 25.07
N ARG A 478 32.52 -21.99 25.39
CA ARG A 478 31.44 -22.97 25.52
C ARG A 478 31.76 -23.91 26.69
N PRO A 479 30.75 -24.42 27.40
CA PRO A 479 30.97 -25.51 28.34
C PRO A 479 31.49 -26.75 27.56
N GLU A 480 32.57 -27.37 28.04
CA GLU A 480 33.17 -28.55 27.41
C GLU A 480 32.19 -29.75 27.38
N ASP A 481 31.33 -29.84 28.41
CA ASP A 481 30.24 -30.83 28.52
C ASP A 481 28.91 -30.18 28.12
N ALA A 482 28.72 -29.91 26.83
CA ALA A 482 27.55 -29.17 26.34
C ALA A 482 26.20 -29.90 26.53
N GLU A 483 26.18 -31.20 26.87
CA GLU A 483 24.95 -31.94 27.14
C GLU A 483 24.35 -31.54 28.50
N GLY A 484 23.25 -30.79 28.45
CA GLY A 484 22.44 -30.46 29.63
C GLY A 484 22.65 -29.06 30.21
N VAL A 485 23.73 -28.36 29.84
CA VAL A 485 23.97 -26.98 30.28
C VAL A 485 22.98 -26.03 29.59
N VAL A 486 22.20 -25.29 30.37
CA VAL A 486 21.23 -24.31 29.86
C VAL A 486 21.59 -22.90 30.33
N GLY A 487 21.48 -21.93 29.43
CA GLY A 487 21.64 -20.51 29.77
C GLY A 487 23.08 -20.07 29.95
N PHE A 488 24.07 -20.80 29.44
CA PHE A 488 25.48 -20.37 29.49
C PHE A 488 25.67 -19.02 28.80
N GLY A 489 26.17 -18.02 29.54
CA GLY A 489 26.26 -16.65 29.06
C GLY A 489 25.07 -15.76 29.45
N GLN A 490 24.20 -16.20 30.36
CA GLN A 490 23.11 -15.37 30.89
C GLN A 490 23.62 -14.16 31.67
N SER A 491 24.77 -14.29 32.32
CA SER A 491 25.51 -13.23 33.00
C SER A 491 27.00 -13.48 32.79
N VAL A 492 27.75 -12.42 32.51
CA VAL A 492 29.18 -12.47 32.20
C VAL A 492 29.85 -11.32 32.94
N ALA A 493 31.01 -11.59 33.54
CA ALA A 493 31.87 -10.60 34.18
C ALA A 493 33.32 -10.82 33.74
N MET A 494 34.13 -9.78 33.71
CA MET A 494 35.54 -9.91 33.35
C MET A 494 36.41 -8.86 34.03
N TYR A 495 37.64 -9.27 34.36
CA TYR A 495 38.66 -8.42 34.96
C TYR A 495 40.04 -8.95 34.57
N GLY A 496 40.90 -8.11 34.01
CA GLY A 496 42.20 -8.52 33.51
C GLY A 496 42.12 -9.66 32.47
N ASP A 497 42.81 -10.76 32.76
CA ASP A 497 42.93 -11.99 31.97
C ASP A 497 41.82 -13.01 32.27
N THR A 498 40.85 -12.67 33.13
CA THR A 498 39.86 -13.60 33.67
C THR A 498 38.45 -13.23 33.20
N VAL A 499 37.72 -14.21 32.66
CA VAL A 499 36.30 -14.11 32.27
C VAL A 499 35.49 -15.13 33.03
N VAL A 500 34.40 -14.68 33.64
CA VAL A 500 33.48 -15.50 34.42
C VAL A 500 32.12 -15.54 33.73
N VAL A 501 31.57 -16.74 33.56
CA VAL A 501 30.33 -16.99 32.83
C VAL A 501 29.37 -17.81 33.69
N ALA A 502 28.18 -17.29 33.94
CA ALA A 502 27.11 -18.04 34.60
C ALA A 502 26.30 -18.89 33.61
N SER A 503 25.92 -20.09 34.03
CA SER A 503 24.81 -20.89 33.50
C SER A 503 23.78 -21.17 34.61
N LEU A 504 22.68 -21.85 34.30
CA LEU A 504 21.72 -22.26 35.32
C LEU A 504 22.27 -23.33 36.28
N GLU A 505 23.37 -23.98 35.93
CA GLU A 505 23.96 -25.07 36.72
C GLU A 505 25.16 -24.62 37.55
N ALA A 506 26.07 -23.84 36.94
CA ALA A 506 27.35 -23.51 37.53
C ALA A 506 27.91 -22.18 36.99
N VAL A 507 28.98 -21.72 37.63
CA VAL A 507 29.79 -20.59 37.17
C VAL A 507 31.11 -21.11 36.62
N TYR A 508 31.44 -20.70 35.40
CA TYR A 508 32.63 -21.15 34.68
C TYR A 508 33.65 -20.01 34.64
N VAL A 509 34.89 -20.31 35.00
CA VAL A 509 35.98 -19.33 35.00
C VAL A 509 36.98 -19.70 33.93
N TYR A 510 37.21 -18.77 33.02
CA TYR A 510 38.20 -18.88 31.95
C TYR A 510 39.32 -17.88 32.19
N THR A 511 40.56 -18.29 31.96
CA THR A 511 41.71 -17.39 31.94
C THR A 511 42.44 -17.52 30.62
N GLY A 512 42.91 -16.39 30.09
CA GLY A 512 43.59 -16.36 28.83
C GLY A 512 44.08 -14.98 28.43
N GLU A 513 44.97 -14.97 27.44
CA GLU A 513 45.43 -13.76 26.76
C GLU A 513 45.10 -13.86 25.27
N GLU A 514 44.59 -12.76 24.71
CA GLU A 514 44.21 -12.64 23.30
C GLU A 514 43.33 -13.80 22.80
N ARG A 515 43.91 -14.83 22.17
CA ARG A 515 43.20 -15.95 21.53
C ARG A 515 43.24 -17.27 22.32
N ASP A 516 44.09 -17.38 23.33
CA ASP A 516 44.31 -18.63 24.06
C ASP A 516 43.58 -18.60 25.39
N TRP A 517 42.30 -19.02 25.37
CA TRP A 517 41.43 -19.06 26.55
C TRP A 517 41.20 -20.50 27.01
N THR A 518 41.40 -20.73 28.31
CA THR A 518 41.27 -22.06 28.91
C THR A 518 40.31 -22.00 30.10
N LEU A 519 39.50 -23.05 30.28
CA LEU A 519 38.65 -23.20 31.46
C LEU A 519 39.53 -23.59 32.64
N THR A 520 39.58 -22.78 33.69
CA THR A 520 40.42 -23.00 34.87
C THR A 520 39.66 -23.37 36.13
N ALA A 521 38.37 -23.02 36.21
CA ALA A 521 37.52 -23.47 37.31
C ALA A 521 36.06 -23.63 36.90
N ARG A 522 35.37 -24.57 37.56
CA ARG A 522 33.91 -24.71 37.58
C ARG A 522 33.45 -24.59 39.02
N LEU A 523 32.64 -23.58 39.31
CA LEU A 523 32.18 -23.25 40.65
C LEU A 523 30.70 -23.56 40.75
N TYR A 524 30.36 -24.42 41.70
CA TYR A 524 28.98 -24.81 41.98
C TYR A 524 28.44 -23.98 43.15
N PRO A 525 27.17 -23.56 43.09
CA PRO A 525 26.49 -22.90 44.20
C PRO A 525 26.64 -23.63 45.52
N SER A 526 26.70 -22.89 46.63
CA SER A 526 26.73 -23.46 47.97
C SER A 526 25.42 -24.16 48.37
N ALA A 527 24.31 -23.81 47.73
CA ALA A 527 23.02 -24.48 47.85
C ALA A 527 22.86 -25.57 46.78
N ASP A 528 22.44 -26.77 47.18
CA ASP A 528 22.33 -27.95 46.29
C ASP A 528 21.38 -27.74 45.09
N ASP A 529 20.37 -26.88 45.25
CA ASP A 529 19.36 -26.51 44.25
C ASP A 529 19.58 -25.09 43.68
N GLY A 530 20.71 -24.48 44.03
CA GLY A 530 21.04 -23.11 43.67
C GLY A 530 21.20 -22.94 42.17
N LEU A 531 20.55 -21.92 41.63
CA LEU A 531 20.70 -21.50 40.23
C LEU A 531 21.47 -20.18 40.21
N PRO A 532 22.70 -20.14 39.64
CA PRO A 532 23.41 -18.87 39.43
C PRO A 532 22.60 -17.94 38.53
N THR A 533 22.46 -16.68 38.91
CA THR A 533 21.67 -15.69 38.14
C THR A 533 22.50 -14.52 37.64
N GLN A 534 23.45 -14.03 38.45
CA GLN A 534 24.24 -12.83 38.18
C GLN A 534 25.66 -13.01 38.71
N VAL A 535 26.67 -12.56 37.97
CA VAL A 535 28.08 -12.59 38.41
C VAL A 535 28.70 -11.19 38.39
N ALA A 536 29.61 -10.93 39.32
CA ALA A 536 30.47 -9.76 39.36
C ALA A 536 31.89 -10.17 39.73
N LEU A 537 32.90 -9.59 39.08
CA LEU A 537 34.31 -9.95 39.26
C LEU A 537 35.14 -8.67 39.42
N GLU A 538 36.01 -8.66 40.43
CA GLU A 538 37.03 -7.64 40.62
C GLU A 538 38.29 -8.28 41.21
N ASN A 539 39.43 -8.15 40.52
CA ASN A 539 40.69 -8.78 40.93
C ASN A 539 40.50 -10.29 41.24
N ASP A 540 40.78 -10.69 42.48
CA ASP A 540 40.70 -12.06 42.99
C ASP A 540 39.38 -12.34 43.73
N LEU A 541 38.34 -11.52 43.52
CA LEU A 541 37.05 -11.62 44.20
C LEU A 541 35.90 -11.78 43.20
N LEU A 542 35.11 -12.83 43.38
CA LEU A 542 33.95 -13.15 42.56
C LEU A 542 32.70 -13.26 43.43
N ALA A 543 31.65 -12.52 43.10
CA ALA A 543 30.34 -12.63 43.72
C ALA A 543 29.32 -13.21 42.76
N VAL A 544 28.50 -14.15 43.24
CA VAL A 544 27.51 -14.89 42.47
C VAL A 544 26.16 -14.82 43.16
N GLY A 545 25.17 -14.24 42.49
CA GLY A 545 23.78 -14.27 42.94
C GLY A 545 23.15 -15.62 42.65
N ILE A 546 22.48 -16.20 43.64
CA ILE A 546 21.92 -17.55 43.59
C ILE A 546 20.45 -17.51 43.97
N LEU A 547 19.62 -18.17 43.17
CA LEU A 547 18.23 -18.48 43.46
C LEU A 547 18.10 -19.94 43.91
N SER A 548 17.56 -20.18 45.10
CA SER A 548 17.24 -21.50 45.64
C SER A 548 15.77 -21.56 46.11
N PHE A 549 15.28 -22.75 46.46
CA PHE A 549 13.98 -22.98 47.09
C PHE A 549 13.87 -22.27 48.44
N ASP A 550 14.97 -22.18 49.19
CA ASP A 550 15.03 -21.50 50.50
C ASP A 550 15.13 -19.97 50.37
N GLY A 551 15.20 -19.46 49.14
CA GLY A 551 15.24 -18.04 48.82
C GLY A 551 16.50 -17.66 48.05
N TRP A 552 16.81 -16.37 48.09
CA TRP A 552 17.95 -15.84 47.35
C TRP A 552 19.15 -15.60 48.27
N LEU A 553 20.35 -15.84 47.77
CA LEU A 553 21.62 -15.60 48.48
C LEU A 553 22.70 -15.10 47.51
N VAL A 554 23.82 -14.65 48.06
CA VAL A 554 25.03 -14.32 47.27
C VAL A 554 26.20 -15.13 47.79
N ASP A 555 26.77 -15.97 46.94
CA ASP A 555 28.04 -16.62 47.23
C ASP A 555 29.20 -15.71 46.84
N VAL A 556 30.25 -15.70 47.67
CA VAL A 556 31.49 -14.99 47.40
C VAL A 556 32.62 -16.00 47.35
N TYR A 557 33.40 -15.95 46.28
CA TYR A 557 34.58 -16.76 46.03
C TYR A 557 35.82 -15.87 46.02
N LYS A 558 36.93 -16.38 46.54
CA LYS A 558 38.21 -15.68 46.56
C LYS A 558 39.28 -16.54 45.89
N ARG A 559 40.07 -15.93 45.01
CA ARG A 559 41.20 -16.58 44.35
C ARG A 559 42.43 -16.45 45.24
N ALA A 560 43.04 -17.57 45.59
CA ALA A 560 44.31 -17.62 46.31
C ALA A 560 45.19 -18.71 45.70
N ASN A 561 46.46 -18.39 45.41
CA ASN A 561 47.40 -19.30 44.75
C ASN A 561 46.90 -19.88 43.41
N GLY A 562 46.07 -19.12 42.67
CA GLY A 562 45.52 -19.54 41.38
C GLY A 562 44.25 -20.39 41.46
N GLU A 563 43.82 -20.81 42.65
CA GLU A 563 42.58 -21.58 42.85
C GLU A 563 41.47 -20.70 43.43
N TRP A 564 40.24 -20.91 42.95
CA TRP A 564 39.04 -20.25 43.47
C TRP A 564 38.43 -21.09 44.58
N ALA A 565 38.30 -20.52 45.78
CA ALA A 565 37.65 -21.16 46.91
C ALA A 565 36.39 -20.38 47.32
N HIS A 566 35.34 -21.10 47.72
CA HIS A 566 34.17 -20.49 48.36
C HIS A 566 34.61 -19.84 49.68
N SER A 567 34.35 -18.54 49.81
CA SER A 567 34.76 -17.75 50.97
C SER A 567 33.60 -17.53 51.95
N SER A 568 32.39 -17.30 51.44
CA SER A 568 31.21 -17.03 52.27
C SER A 568 29.91 -17.08 51.48
N ALA A 569 28.81 -17.48 52.11
CA ALA A 569 27.45 -17.31 51.62
C ALA A 569 26.76 -16.16 52.39
N ILE A 570 26.27 -15.16 51.68
CA ILE A 570 25.58 -13.99 52.23
C ILE A 570 24.08 -14.17 52.05
N HIS A 571 23.38 -14.30 53.17
CA HIS A 571 21.93 -14.37 53.21
C HIS A 571 21.32 -12.99 53.49
N PRO A 572 20.12 -12.71 52.96
CA PRO A 572 19.40 -11.48 53.26
C PRO A 572 19.11 -11.39 54.76
N SER A 573 19.34 -10.20 55.33
CA SER A 573 19.15 -9.95 56.77
C SER A 573 17.71 -9.61 57.16
N PHE A 574 16.78 -9.48 56.20
CA PHE A 574 15.42 -8.97 56.39
C PHE A 574 14.36 -9.73 55.57
N THR A 575 13.13 -9.79 56.10
CA THR A 575 11.97 -10.52 55.52
C THR A 575 11.39 -9.90 54.24
N ASP A 576 11.74 -8.66 53.90
CA ASP A 576 11.18 -7.92 52.74
C ASP A 576 12.08 -7.95 51.48
N THR A 577 13.13 -8.79 51.45
CA THR A 577 14.09 -8.84 50.34
C THR A 577 13.69 -9.84 49.26
N ASN A 578 12.61 -9.56 48.54
CA ASN A 578 12.30 -10.33 47.33
C ASN A 578 13.46 -10.18 46.33
N ARG A 579 13.97 -11.31 45.81
CA ARG A 579 15.04 -11.35 44.80
C ARG A 579 16.37 -10.70 45.20
N PHE A 580 16.80 -10.85 46.45
CA PHE A 580 18.17 -10.51 46.88
C PHE A 580 19.22 -11.12 45.92
N GLY A 581 20.32 -10.43 45.60
CA GLY A 581 21.32 -10.99 44.67
C GLY A 581 20.91 -10.98 43.18
N ARG A 582 19.75 -10.41 42.83
CA ARG A 582 19.31 -10.23 41.44
C ARG A 582 20.26 -9.35 40.63
N SER A 583 20.86 -8.34 41.26
CA SER A 583 21.90 -7.52 40.66
C SER A 583 23.04 -7.33 41.65
N ILE A 584 24.28 -7.34 41.14
CA ILE A 584 25.49 -7.34 41.96
C ILE A 584 26.54 -6.45 41.28
N ALA A 585 27.27 -5.67 42.08
CA ALA A 585 28.46 -4.93 41.65
C ALA A 585 29.57 -5.00 42.72
N LEU A 586 30.81 -5.08 42.26
CA LEU A 586 32.03 -5.09 43.08
C LEU A 586 32.91 -3.90 42.70
N ASP A 587 33.43 -3.19 43.70
CA ASP A 587 34.44 -2.14 43.53
C ASP A 587 35.20 -1.87 44.84
N ALA A 588 36.53 -1.85 44.76
CA ALA A 588 37.44 -1.60 45.86
C ALA A 588 37.11 -2.40 47.14
N GLY A 589 36.79 -3.69 47.00
CA GLY A 589 36.47 -4.57 48.12
C GLY A 589 35.11 -4.31 48.80
N ARG A 590 34.21 -3.56 48.14
CA ARG A 590 32.81 -3.40 48.53
C ARG A 590 31.91 -4.16 47.57
N LEU A 591 30.87 -4.77 48.13
CA LEU A 591 29.89 -5.58 47.41
C LEU A 591 28.51 -4.94 47.54
N ALA A 592 27.98 -4.41 46.44
CA ALA A 592 26.62 -3.92 46.37
C ALA A 592 25.70 -5.03 45.87
N VAL A 593 24.68 -5.36 46.66
CA VAL A 593 23.69 -6.40 46.35
C VAL A 593 22.30 -5.78 46.25
N GLY A 594 21.71 -5.82 45.06
CA GLY A 594 20.35 -5.38 44.82
C GLY A 594 19.33 -6.50 45.01
N GLY A 595 18.20 -6.16 45.62
CA GLY A 595 16.95 -6.92 45.60
C GLY A 595 15.77 -5.99 45.32
N ASP A 596 14.56 -6.53 45.19
CA ASP A 596 13.36 -5.71 45.01
C ASP A 596 13.18 -4.82 46.27
N ALA A 597 13.17 -3.50 46.07
CA ALA A 597 12.99 -2.43 47.06
C ALA A 597 14.20 -1.97 47.89
N VAL A 598 15.28 -2.75 47.96
CA VAL A 598 16.48 -2.39 48.74
C VAL A 598 17.78 -2.76 48.05
N VAL A 599 18.84 -2.02 48.35
CA VAL A 599 20.22 -2.39 48.01
C VAL A 599 21.05 -2.42 49.28
N THR A 600 21.74 -3.53 49.54
CA THR A 600 22.63 -3.67 50.70
C THR A 600 24.08 -3.67 50.23
N ILE A 601 24.90 -2.87 50.90
CA ILE A 601 26.33 -2.73 50.63
C ILE A 601 27.07 -3.47 51.74
N PHE A 602 27.98 -4.36 51.37
CA PHE A 602 28.81 -5.12 52.27
C PHE A 602 30.27 -4.72 52.12
N SER A 603 31.03 -4.82 53.21
CA SER A 603 32.49 -4.72 53.20
C SER A 603 33.12 -5.98 53.76
N GLU A 604 34.33 -6.28 53.29
CA GLU A 604 35.11 -7.40 53.79
C GLU A 604 35.63 -7.11 55.20
N ALA A 605 35.35 -8.01 56.15
CA ALA A 605 35.88 -7.99 57.52
C ALA A 605 36.63 -9.30 57.84
N GLN A 606 37.36 -9.35 58.95
CA GLN A 606 38.18 -10.52 59.32
C GLN A 606 37.42 -11.84 59.47
N ARG A 607 36.08 -11.81 59.62
CA ARG A 607 35.21 -13.00 59.73
C ARG A 607 34.09 -13.01 58.68
N GLY A 608 34.39 -12.56 57.46
CA GLY A 608 33.46 -12.57 56.32
C GLY A 608 32.90 -11.20 55.99
N TRP A 609 31.85 -11.17 55.18
CA TRP A 609 31.22 -9.94 54.70
C TRP A 609 30.20 -9.41 55.69
N VAL A 610 30.34 -8.13 56.07
CA VAL A 610 29.44 -7.45 57.00
C VAL A 610 28.67 -6.34 56.28
N PRO A 611 27.37 -6.15 56.57
CA PRO A 611 26.59 -5.09 55.94
C PRO A 611 27.09 -3.73 56.44
N LEU A 612 27.57 -2.90 55.51
CA LEU A 612 28.01 -1.53 55.73
C LEU A 612 26.82 -0.56 55.71
N ALA A 613 25.88 -0.76 54.79
CA ALA A 613 24.65 0.05 54.68
C ALA A 613 23.53 -0.74 53.99
N THR A 614 22.27 -0.47 54.34
CA THR A 614 21.10 -0.90 53.56
C THR A 614 20.32 0.34 53.12
N LEU A 615 20.18 0.50 51.82
CA LEU A 615 19.57 1.65 51.17
C LEU A 615 18.18 1.28 50.67
N GLY A 616 17.18 1.96 51.19
CA GLY A 616 15.80 1.88 50.70
C GLY A 616 15.58 2.83 49.51
N CYS A 617 14.56 2.52 48.71
CA CYS A 617 14.16 3.39 47.62
C CYS A 617 13.75 4.80 48.15
N PRO A 618 14.38 5.89 47.69
CA PRO A 618 14.01 7.26 48.10
C PRO A 618 12.61 7.67 47.65
N ALA A 619 12.07 7.02 46.60
CA ALA A 619 10.77 7.32 46.01
C ALA A 619 9.79 6.14 46.13
N PRO A 620 8.65 6.28 46.84
CA PRO A 620 7.70 5.18 47.03
C PRO A 620 7.13 4.59 45.72
N SER A 621 7.03 5.40 44.66
CA SER A 621 6.54 5.01 43.34
C SER A 621 7.45 4.04 42.57
N ALA A 622 8.70 3.90 43.02
CA ALA A 622 9.73 3.07 42.38
C ALA A 622 10.08 1.82 43.20
N ARG A 623 9.49 1.68 44.39
CA ARG A 623 9.87 0.71 45.42
C ARG A 623 9.91 -0.73 44.91
N GLU A 624 8.92 -1.17 44.13
CA GLU A 624 8.84 -2.56 43.67
C GLU A 624 9.92 -2.98 42.65
N SER A 625 10.66 -2.02 42.08
CA SER A 625 11.68 -2.31 41.06
C SER A 625 13.07 -1.74 41.37
N PHE A 626 13.19 -0.96 42.45
CA PHE A 626 14.46 -0.45 42.94
C PHE A 626 15.40 -1.63 43.27
N GLY A 627 16.65 -1.57 42.82
CA GLY A 627 17.62 -2.67 42.98
C GLY A 627 17.63 -3.66 41.82
N SER A 628 16.89 -3.40 40.73
CA SER A 628 16.87 -4.27 39.53
C SER A 628 18.20 -4.32 38.79
N ALA A 629 19.01 -3.26 38.87
CA ALA A 629 20.35 -3.18 38.33
C ALA A 629 21.19 -2.24 39.23
N VAL A 630 22.45 -2.59 39.48
CA VAL A 630 23.37 -1.78 40.30
C VAL A 630 24.71 -1.61 39.60
N ALA A 631 25.36 -0.47 39.79
CA ALA A 631 26.75 -0.25 39.40
C ALA A 631 27.44 0.57 40.49
N LEU A 632 28.66 0.18 40.85
CA LEU A 632 29.46 0.77 41.92
C LEU A 632 30.81 1.19 41.33
N GLN A 633 31.25 2.40 41.65
CA GLN A 633 32.60 2.88 41.34
C GLN A 633 33.00 3.95 42.36
N ASP A 634 34.19 3.80 42.95
CA ASP A 634 34.75 4.73 43.93
C ASP A 634 33.72 5.05 45.02
N TYR A 635 33.28 6.29 45.16
CA TYR A 635 32.32 6.68 46.19
C TYR A 635 30.86 6.70 45.69
N TYR A 636 30.57 6.24 44.46
CA TYR A 636 29.24 6.34 43.85
C TYR A 636 28.61 4.98 43.60
N LEU A 637 27.34 4.85 43.99
CA LEU A 637 26.46 3.74 43.71
C LEU A 637 25.27 4.21 42.88
N VAL A 638 25.04 3.58 41.74
CA VAL A 638 23.89 3.82 40.87
C VAL A 638 22.94 2.64 40.99
N VAL A 639 21.66 2.91 41.26
CA VAL A 639 20.62 1.90 41.45
C VAL A 639 19.46 2.13 40.48
N GLY A 640 19.20 1.17 39.60
CA GLY A 640 18.09 1.20 38.65
C GLY A 640 16.75 0.80 39.26
N ALA A 641 15.68 1.47 38.81
CA ALA A 641 14.29 1.20 39.16
C ALA A 641 13.36 1.27 37.92
N PRO A 642 13.41 0.28 37.01
CA PRO A 642 12.74 0.33 35.71
C PRO A 642 11.20 0.32 35.76
N GLY A 643 10.61 -0.12 36.88
CA GLY A 643 9.16 -0.08 37.10
C GLY A 643 8.65 1.25 37.66
N SER A 644 9.53 2.22 37.91
CA SER A 644 9.15 3.51 38.48
C SER A 644 8.16 4.28 37.59
N LYS A 645 7.18 4.91 38.24
CA LYS A 645 6.34 5.95 37.63
C LYS A 645 7.14 7.25 37.59
N GLY A 646 7.95 7.41 36.54
CA GLY A 646 8.57 8.70 36.18
C GLY A 646 7.54 9.63 35.52
N PRO A 647 7.90 10.33 34.42
CA PRO A 647 6.95 11.16 33.63
C PRO A 647 5.74 10.38 33.08
N ALA A 648 5.85 9.05 32.99
CA ALA A 648 4.82 8.13 32.55
C ALA A 648 4.83 6.82 33.37
N PRO A 649 3.72 6.05 33.39
CA PRO A 649 3.70 4.71 33.99
C PRO A 649 4.81 3.80 33.44
N ASN A 650 5.59 3.14 34.32
CA ASN A 650 6.72 2.27 33.94
C ASN A 650 7.77 2.97 33.04
N ALA A 651 7.91 4.29 33.15
CA ALA A 651 8.99 5.02 32.48
C ALA A 651 10.37 4.56 32.97
N GLY A 652 10.46 4.24 34.27
CA GLY A 652 11.70 3.87 34.95
C GLY A 652 12.56 5.07 35.33
N CYS A 653 13.45 4.89 36.31
CA CYS A 653 14.46 5.86 36.71
C CYS A 653 15.69 5.14 37.30
N ALA A 654 16.71 5.89 37.69
CA ALA A 654 17.79 5.40 38.54
C ALA A 654 18.12 6.40 39.64
N PHE A 655 18.75 5.95 40.72
CA PHE A 655 19.13 6.76 41.86
C PHE A 655 20.64 6.69 42.07
N ILE A 656 21.26 7.82 42.41
CA ILE A 656 22.67 7.89 42.76
C ILE A 656 22.80 8.11 44.26
N PHE A 657 23.66 7.31 44.87
CA PHE A 657 24.12 7.46 46.24
C PHE A 657 25.61 7.72 46.25
N GLU A 658 26.04 8.59 47.17
CA GLU A 658 27.43 8.95 47.39
C GLU A 658 27.84 8.54 48.80
N GLU A 659 28.99 7.87 48.91
CA GLU A 659 29.61 7.55 50.19
C GLU A 659 30.31 8.79 50.76
N THR A 660 29.88 9.21 51.95
CA THR A 660 30.47 10.33 52.67
C THR A 660 31.07 9.87 53.99
N SER A 661 31.78 10.75 54.68
CA SER A 661 32.29 10.47 56.05
C SER A 661 31.19 10.13 57.07
N ARG A 662 29.92 10.38 56.74
CA ARG A 662 28.74 10.04 57.57
C ARG A 662 27.96 8.83 57.04
N GLY A 663 28.50 8.10 56.07
CA GLY A 663 27.86 6.99 55.39
C GLY A 663 27.27 7.37 54.03
N TRP A 664 26.48 6.45 53.46
CA TRP A 664 25.87 6.58 52.15
C TRP A 664 24.70 7.57 52.16
N ARG A 665 24.75 8.56 51.27
CA ARG A 665 23.74 9.61 51.14
C ARG A 665 23.13 9.58 49.74
N PHE A 666 21.80 9.73 49.66
CA PHE A 666 21.11 9.97 48.40
C PHE A 666 21.55 11.31 47.78
N GLN A 667 22.04 11.28 46.54
CA GLN A 667 22.56 12.45 45.83
C GLN A 667 21.55 12.96 44.80
N ALA A 668 21.06 12.10 43.90
CA ALA A 668 20.19 12.50 42.80
C ALA A 668 19.30 11.35 42.29
N GLU A 669 18.11 11.71 41.78
CA GLU A 669 17.29 10.85 40.95
C GLU A 669 17.55 11.19 39.48
N LEU A 670 17.85 10.17 38.68
CA LEU A 670 18.07 10.27 37.25
C LEU A 670 16.80 9.86 36.51
N THR A 671 16.12 10.86 35.96
CA THR A 671 14.98 10.71 35.06
C THR A 671 15.30 11.35 33.72
N ALA A 672 14.51 11.03 32.70
CA ALA A 672 14.56 11.70 31.42
C ALA A 672 13.14 12.07 30.97
N ASP A 673 12.95 13.33 30.59
CA ASP A 673 11.63 13.90 30.32
C ASP A 673 10.93 13.31 29.08
N ASP A 674 11.71 12.70 28.19
CA ASP A 674 11.21 12.09 26.95
C ASP A 674 10.85 10.59 27.09
N THR A 675 10.88 10.06 28.32
CA THR A 675 10.52 8.67 28.59
C THR A 675 9.00 8.46 28.48
N SER A 676 8.59 7.40 27.78
CA SER A 676 7.18 7.03 27.57
C SER A 676 6.75 5.85 28.45
N ILE A 677 5.48 5.44 28.35
CA ILE A 677 4.98 4.22 29.00
C ILE A 677 5.86 3.02 28.64
N ASP A 678 6.20 2.21 29.64
CA ASP A 678 7.02 0.99 29.53
C ASP A 678 8.41 1.21 28.90
N THR A 679 9.02 2.39 29.11
CA THR A 679 10.39 2.66 28.64
C THR A 679 11.42 1.83 29.42
N ALA A 680 11.13 1.56 30.70
CA ALA A 680 11.95 0.76 31.60
C ALA A 680 13.39 1.30 31.74
N LEU A 681 13.54 2.61 31.86
CA LEU A 681 14.83 3.27 32.13
C LEU A 681 15.43 2.75 33.45
N GLY A 682 16.73 2.43 33.43
CA GLY A 682 17.41 1.83 34.58
C GLY A 682 17.31 0.30 34.62
N SER A 683 16.89 -0.35 33.52
CA SER A 683 16.96 -1.82 33.40
C SER A 683 18.39 -2.37 33.33
N ALA A 684 19.34 -1.53 32.92
CA ALA A 684 20.77 -1.75 33.00
C ALA A 684 21.41 -0.43 33.40
N VAL A 685 22.47 -0.48 34.21
CA VAL A 685 23.18 0.71 34.69
C VAL A 685 24.68 0.46 34.57
N ALA A 686 25.42 1.50 34.21
CA ALA A 686 26.88 1.51 34.22
C ALA A 686 27.38 2.90 34.61
N ILE A 687 28.50 2.95 35.35
CA ILE A 687 29.16 4.19 35.75
C ILE A 687 30.65 4.08 35.40
N ARG A 688 31.21 5.16 34.86
CA ARG A 688 32.66 5.32 34.69
C ARG A 688 33.00 6.80 34.76
N ASN A 689 33.88 7.16 35.70
CA ASN A 689 34.29 8.54 35.96
C ASN A 689 33.04 9.39 36.27
N ASP A 690 32.94 10.58 35.67
CA ASP A 690 31.78 11.47 35.83
C ASP A 690 30.60 11.15 34.90
N THR A 691 30.54 9.96 34.29
CA THR A 691 29.47 9.56 33.36
C THR A 691 28.69 8.34 33.85
N VAL A 692 27.38 8.49 33.98
CA VAL A 692 26.43 7.39 34.22
C VAL A 692 25.65 7.10 32.94
N VAL A 693 25.44 5.82 32.66
CA VAL A 693 24.73 5.32 31.49
C VAL A 693 23.60 4.41 31.93
N LEU A 694 22.38 4.72 31.50
CA LEU A 694 21.17 3.96 31.83
C LEU A 694 20.56 3.34 30.58
N GLY A 695 20.27 2.04 30.66
CA GLY A 695 19.57 1.28 29.64
C GLY A 695 18.06 1.39 29.79
N ALA A 696 17.37 1.60 28.67
CA ALA A 696 15.91 1.69 28.56
C ALA A 696 15.41 0.79 27.42
N PRO A 697 15.50 -0.55 27.57
CA PRO A 697 15.18 -1.51 26.51
C PRO A 697 13.69 -1.56 26.14
N GLY A 698 12.81 -0.95 26.93
CA GLY A 698 11.37 -0.92 26.68
C GLY A 698 10.93 0.19 25.71
N GLY A 699 11.68 1.29 25.61
CA GLY A 699 11.34 2.45 24.79
C GLY A 699 11.71 2.29 23.31
N GLY A 700 10.72 2.15 22.41
CA GLY A 700 10.96 2.05 20.97
C GLY A 700 11.83 0.82 20.61
N GLN A 701 12.94 1.01 19.89
CA GLN A 701 13.94 -0.04 19.61
C GLN A 701 14.96 -0.21 20.75
N GLY A 702 14.59 0.17 21.98
CA GLY A 702 15.50 0.37 23.10
C GLY A 702 16.29 1.69 22.96
N SER A 703 16.62 2.28 24.11
CA SER A 703 17.37 3.53 24.19
C SER A 703 18.37 3.48 25.33
N ILE A 704 19.37 4.35 25.26
CA ILE A 704 20.30 4.59 26.34
C ILE A 704 20.35 6.07 26.64
N TYR A 705 20.47 6.39 27.92
CA TYR A 705 20.52 7.73 28.45
C TYR A 705 21.84 7.94 29.17
N THR A 706 22.60 8.97 28.78
CA THR A 706 23.86 9.32 29.42
C THR A 706 23.67 10.56 30.29
N PHE A 707 24.21 10.50 31.50
CA PHE A 707 24.19 11.57 32.48
C PHE A 707 25.63 11.92 32.84
N ASN A 708 25.96 13.20 32.83
CA ASN A 708 27.28 13.66 33.27
C ASN A 708 27.16 14.47 34.55
N ARG A 709 28.17 14.32 35.40
CA ARG A 709 28.35 15.16 36.57
C ARG A 709 28.98 16.48 36.16
N VAL A 710 28.33 17.59 36.49
CA VAL A 710 28.82 18.96 36.29
C VAL A 710 28.58 19.72 37.59
N LEU A 711 29.66 20.19 38.23
CA LEU A 711 29.59 20.97 39.49
C LEU A 711 28.72 20.28 40.57
N ASP A 712 28.97 18.98 40.82
CA ASP A 712 28.24 18.13 41.78
C ASP A 712 26.74 17.93 41.50
N THR A 713 26.29 18.25 40.29
CA THR A 713 24.93 17.94 39.81
C THR A 713 24.98 16.98 38.63
N TRP A 714 24.06 16.01 38.61
CA TRP A 714 23.92 15.07 37.50
C TRP A 714 22.93 15.62 36.48
N THR A 715 23.40 15.79 35.24
CA THR A 715 22.59 16.36 34.16
C THR A 715 22.43 15.36 33.03
N HIS A 716 21.20 15.21 32.52
CA HIS A 716 20.95 14.40 31.34
C HIS A 716 21.67 15.04 30.14
N GLU A 717 22.63 14.32 29.56
CA GLU A 717 23.42 14.80 28.43
C GLU A 717 22.76 14.42 27.11
N LYS A 718 22.49 13.12 26.91
CA LYS A 718 22.09 12.62 25.60
C LYS A 718 21.37 11.28 25.64
N LYS A 719 20.41 11.14 24.72
CA LYS A 719 19.79 9.87 24.35
C LYS A 719 20.44 9.26 23.11
N ILE A 720 20.76 7.97 23.18
CA ILE A 720 21.19 7.15 22.04
C ILE A 720 20.07 6.15 21.74
N THR A 721 19.50 6.19 20.53
CA THR A 721 18.39 5.32 20.13
C THR A 721 18.84 4.24 19.15
N GLY A 722 18.17 3.08 19.21
CA GLY A 722 18.29 2.06 18.16
C GLY A 722 17.84 2.60 16.79
N ARG A 723 18.48 2.16 15.71
CA ARG A 723 18.21 2.67 14.34
C ARG A 723 16.76 2.40 13.91
N TRP A 724 16.09 3.47 13.47
CA TRP A 724 14.68 3.47 13.09
C TRP A 724 14.42 2.82 11.73
N ARG A 725 13.32 2.06 11.61
CA ARG A 725 12.93 1.33 10.37
C ARG A 725 12.12 2.17 9.38
N LEU A 726 11.51 3.30 9.78
CA LEU A 726 10.73 4.13 8.86
C LEU A 726 11.57 4.64 7.68
N GLY A 727 12.82 5.04 7.90
CA GLY A 727 13.70 5.47 6.80
C GLY A 727 13.90 4.38 5.75
N ARG A 728 14.04 3.11 6.17
CA ARG A 728 14.11 1.96 5.24
C ARG A 728 12.76 1.71 4.56
N ALA A 729 11.65 1.86 5.27
CA ALA A 729 10.31 1.73 4.69
C ALA A 729 10.06 2.79 3.62
N LEU A 730 10.41 4.06 3.88
CA LEU A 730 10.30 5.16 2.92
C LEU A 730 11.21 4.94 1.71
N LEU A 731 12.45 4.48 1.91
CA LEU A 731 13.34 4.12 0.80
C LEU A 731 12.76 2.97 -0.03
N THR A 732 12.22 1.94 0.62
CA THR A 732 11.57 0.80 -0.05
C THR A 732 10.36 1.26 -0.86
N THR A 733 9.53 2.12 -0.30
CA THR A 733 8.41 2.76 -1.01
C THR A 733 8.92 3.53 -2.22
N ALA A 734 9.96 4.36 -2.07
CA ALA A 734 10.55 5.11 -3.17
C ALA A 734 11.08 4.20 -4.29
N LEU A 735 11.68 3.06 -3.95
CA LEU A 735 12.13 2.07 -4.94
C LEU A 735 10.96 1.46 -5.73
N PHE A 736 9.88 1.08 -5.05
CA PHE A 736 8.69 0.58 -5.74
C PHE A 736 8.04 1.65 -6.62
N VAL A 737 7.95 2.90 -6.13
CA VAL A 737 7.44 4.04 -6.89
C VAL A 737 8.29 4.24 -8.15
N ALA A 738 9.62 4.34 -7.98
CA ALA A 738 10.55 4.53 -9.10
C ALA A 738 10.46 3.39 -10.12
N GLY A 739 10.43 2.13 -9.67
CA GLY A 739 10.27 0.98 -10.56
C GLY A 739 8.93 0.97 -11.30
N SER A 740 7.85 1.42 -10.66
CA SER A 740 6.52 1.51 -11.28
C SER A 740 6.45 2.63 -12.32
N LEU A 741 7.03 3.79 -12.02
CA LEU A 741 7.13 4.90 -12.98
C LEU A 741 8.01 4.53 -14.17
N LEU A 742 9.14 3.84 -13.95
CA LEU A 742 10.00 3.32 -15.01
C LEU A 742 9.26 2.33 -15.91
N ALA A 743 8.39 1.48 -15.34
CA ALA A 743 7.57 0.54 -16.11
C ALA A 743 6.45 1.24 -16.91
N ALA A 744 5.87 2.33 -16.40
CA ALA A 744 4.84 3.09 -17.11
C ALA A 744 5.42 3.98 -18.23
N PHE A 745 6.63 4.50 -18.03
CA PHE A 745 7.26 5.52 -18.87
C PHE A 745 7.24 5.22 -20.37
N PRO A 746 7.60 4.02 -20.86
CA PRO A 746 7.62 3.74 -22.30
C PRO A 746 6.25 3.96 -22.98
N PHE A 747 5.16 3.69 -22.27
CA PHE A 747 3.80 3.79 -22.79
C PHE A 747 3.20 5.19 -22.67
N LEU A 748 3.74 6.01 -21.77
CA LEU A 748 3.26 7.36 -21.48
C LEU A 748 4.18 8.46 -22.01
N PHE A 749 5.30 8.11 -22.64
CA PHE A 749 6.29 9.10 -23.08
C PHE A 749 5.74 10.11 -24.10
N ASN A 750 4.84 9.68 -24.98
CA ASN A 750 4.19 10.54 -25.99
C ASN A 750 2.78 11.00 -25.55
N PHE A 751 2.41 10.77 -24.29
CA PHE A 751 1.11 11.18 -23.78
C PHE A 751 1.11 12.68 -23.46
N GLU A 752 0.22 13.42 -24.10
CA GLU A 752 -0.10 14.79 -23.70
C GLU A 752 -1.31 14.80 -22.77
N SER A 753 -1.29 15.69 -21.77
CA SER A 753 -2.36 15.82 -20.79
C SER A 753 -3.03 17.17 -20.92
N SER A 754 -4.36 17.18 -21.08
CA SER A 754 -5.18 18.39 -20.97
C SER A 754 -5.36 18.87 -19.52
N ALA A 755 -4.99 18.06 -18.52
CA ALA A 755 -5.00 18.47 -17.13
C ALA A 755 -3.92 19.53 -16.84
N LYS A 756 -4.36 20.72 -16.40
CA LYS A 756 -3.53 21.89 -16.05
C LYS A 756 -3.13 21.93 -14.57
N GLY A 757 -3.73 21.09 -13.72
CA GLY A 757 -3.42 21.01 -12.30
C GLY A 757 -4.58 20.51 -11.45
N ILE A 758 -4.50 20.73 -10.13
CA ILE A 758 -5.55 20.42 -9.15
C ILE A 758 -5.98 21.71 -8.47
N SER A 759 -7.29 21.95 -8.38
CA SER A 759 -7.87 23.15 -7.77
C SER A 759 -8.89 22.77 -6.68
N PRO A 760 -9.00 23.54 -5.58
CA PRO A 760 -10.06 23.34 -4.60
C PRO A 760 -11.45 23.54 -5.23
N VAL A 761 -12.43 22.75 -4.80
CA VAL A 761 -13.83 22.92 -5.19
C VAL A 761 -14.43 24.15 -4.50
N GLN A 762 -14.95 25.09 -5.28
CA GLN A 762 -15.49 26.37 -4.80
C GLN A 762 -17.01 26.43 -4.69
N GLU A 763 -17.77 25.49 -5.25
CA GLU A 763 -19.25 25.44 -5.25
C GLU A 763 -19.71 24.00 -4.91
N VAL A 764 -20.75 23.83 -4.08
CA VAL A 764 -21.21 22.49 -3.66
C VAL A 764 -22.48 22.06 -4.38
N MET A 765 -22.33 21.04 -5.22
CA MET A 765 -23.43 20.34 -5.90
C MET A 765 -23.81 19.01 -5.21
N THR A 766 -22.93 18.42 -4.40
CA THR A 766 -23.15 17.09 -3.79
C THR A 766 -23.86 17.21 -2.45
N ARG A 767 -25.10 16.71 -2.36
CA ARG A 767 -25.87 16.62 -1.11
C ARG A 767 -25.64 15.26 -0.43
N PRO A 768 -25.82 15.15 0.90
CA PRO A 768 -25.77 13.85 1.59
C PRO A 768 -26.70 12.79 0.97
N ALA A 769 -27.85 13.21 0.42
CA ALA A 769 -28.76 12.32 -0.32
C ALA A 769 -28.09 11.70 -1.56
N HIS A 770 -27.31 12.47 -2.33
CA HIS A 770 -26.59 11.94 -3.50
C HIS A 770 -25.53 10.90 -3.07
N LEU A 771 -24.85 11.11 -1.94
CA LEU A 771 -23.92 10.11 -1.40
C LEU A 771 -24.64 8.81 -1.01
N VAL A 772 -25.85 8.90 -0.44
CA VAL A 772 -26.68 7.71 -0.17
C VAL A 772 -27.13 7.05 -1.47
N LEU A 773 -27.46 7.82 -2.51
CA LEU A 773 -27.85 7.26 -3.80
C LEU A 773 -26.74 6.44 -4.44
N VAL A 774 -25.52 6.98 -4.45
CA VAL A 774 -24.36 6.30 -5.04
C VAL A 774 -23.89 5.17 -4.12
N TRP A 775 -23.67 5.44 -2.83
CA TRP A 775 -22.93 4.55 -1.93
C TRP A 775 -23.79 3.69 -1.01
N GLY A 776 -25.10 3.95 -0.89
CA GLY A 776 -25.95 3.38 0.15
C GLY A 776 -25.86 1.86 0.26
N VAL A 777 -25.89 1.15 -0.87
CA VAL A 777 -25.77 -0.32 -0.93
C VAL A 777 -24.43 -0.79 -0.34
N LEU A 778 -23.31 -0.23 -0.80
CA LEU A 778 -21.98 -0.62 -0.35
C LEU A 778 -21.69 -0.14 1.08
N GLY A 779 -22.23 1.01 1.47
CA GLY A 779 -22.14 1.56 2.83
C GLY A 779 -22.82 0.68 3.86
N VAL A 780 -24.03 0.19 3.59
CA VAL A 780 -24.76 -0.75 4.48
C VAL A 780 -23.97 -2.04 4.71
N LEU A 781 -23.16 -2.47 3.75
CA LEU A 781 -22.35 -3.70 3.86
C LEU A 781 -21.01 -3.47 4.57
N THR A 782 -20.36 -2.34 4.35
CA THR A 782 -18.97 -2.09 4.81
C THR A 782 -18.88 -1.32 6.12
N VAL A 783 -19.82 -0.42 6.43
CA VAL A 783 -19.83 0.36 7.68
C VAL A 783 -19.98 -0.55 8.92
N PRO A 784 -20.83 -1.61 8.94
CA PRO A 784 -20.89 -2.52 10.08
C PRO A 784 -19.56 -3.22 10.37
N PHE A 785 -18.80 -3.60 9.32
CA PHE A 785 -17.45 -4.14 9.48
C PHE A 785 -16.54 -3.14 10.19
N PHE A 786 -16.51 -1.88 9.72
CA PHE A 786 -15.72 -0.82 10.34
C PHE A 786 -16.09 -0.64 11.83
N ILE A 787 -17.38 -0.55 12.16
CA ILE A 787 -17.86 -0.39 13.55
C ILE A 787 -17.41 -1.57 14.43
N VAL A 788 -17.60 -2.81 13.96
CA VAL A 788 -17.24 -4.02 14.72
C VAL A 788 -15.74 -4.08 15.00
N VAL A 789 -14.91 -3.77 14.00
CA VAL A 789 -13.45 -3.77 14.14
C VAL A 789 -13.00 -2.64 15.05
N MET A 790 -13.50 -1.41 14.87
CA MET A 790 -13.11 -0.27 15.70
C MET A 790 -13.52 -0.44 17.16
N ARG A 791 -14.70 -1.02 17.44
CA ARG A 791 -15.08 -1.40 18.80
C ARG A 791 -14.09 -2.37 19.44
N HIS A 792 -13.54 -3.30 18.67
CA HIS A 792 -12.49 -4.21 19.15
C HIS A 792 -11.17 -3.46 19.43
N VAL A 793 -10.74 -2.60 18.50
CA VAL A 793 -9.53 -1.76 18.63
C VAL A 793 -9.59 -0.91 19.89
N PHE A 794 -10.71 -0.21 20.15
CA PHE A 794 -10.81 0.67 21.31
C PHE A 794 -10.94 -0.05 22.65
N ARG A 795 -11.52 -1.26 22.66
CA ARG A 795 -11.64 -2.07 23.88
C ARG A 795 -10.35 -2.74 24.34
N HIS A 796 -9.46 -3.07 23.40
CA HIS A 796 -8.26 -3.88 23.68
C HIS A 796 -6.95 -3.18 23.27
N GLY A 797 -7.03 -1.94 22.78
CA GLY A 797 -5.87 -1.17 22.34
C GLY A 797 -5.30 -0.32 23.47
N ASN A 798 -3.98 -0.32 23.61
CA ASN A 798 -3.28 0.65 24.45
C ASN A 798 -3.35 2.02 23.77
N TRP A 799 -4.16 2.90 24.33
CA TRP A 799 -4.36 4.24 23.80
C TRP A 799 -3.08 5.07 23.91
N SER A 800 -2.68 5.67 22.79
CA SER A 800 -1.61 6.65 22.73
C SER A 800 -2.10 7.82 21.90
N LEU A 801 -2.13 9.01 22.52
CA LEU A 801 -2.56 10.20 21.80
C LEU A 801 -1.69 10.45 20.56
N LEU A 802 -0.37 10.26 20.65
CA LEU A 802 0.52 10.42 19.51
C LEU A 802 0.19 9.47 18.35
N ARG A 803 -0.08 8.19 18.66
CA ARG A 803 -0.46 7.18 17.64
C ARG A 803 -1.82 7.45 17.02
N PHE A 804 -2.71 8.12 17.74
CA PHE A 804 -4.02 8.53 17.26
C PHE A 804 -3.95 9.83 16.44
N SER A 805 -3.16 10.80 16.87
CA SER A 805 -3.02 12.11 16.23
C SER A 805 -2.42 12.04 14.83
N ILE A 806 -1.44 11.17 14.58
CA ILE A 806 -0.80 11.08 13.25
C ILE A 806 -1.81 10.66 12.15
N PRO A 807 -2.54 9.54 12.29
CA PRO A 807 -3.62 9.18 11.34
C PRO A 807 -4.68 10.28 11.19
N MET A 808 -5.05 10.97 12.27
CA MET A 808 -5.99 12.09 12.20
C MET A 808 -5.43 13.26 11.39
N LEU A 809 -4.17 13.63 11.61
CA LEU A 809 -3.52 14.70 10.85
C LEU A 809 -3.46 14.36 9.35
N ILE A 810 -3.14 13.11 9.00
CA ILE A 810 -3.18 12.63 7.61
C ILE A 810 -4.60 12.69 7.05
N ALA A 811 -5.60 12.33 7.84
CA ALA A 811 -6.99 12.32 7.38
C ALA A 811 -7.58 13.72 7.21
N PHE A 812 -7.18 14.68 8.04
CA PHE A 812 -7.62 16.08 7.96
C PHE A 812 -6.73 16.94 7.05
N SER A 813 -5.53 16.48 6.64
CA SER A 813 -4.66 17.27 5.77
C SER A 813 -5.30 17.68 4.44
N PRO A 814 -6.11 16.86 3.74
CA PRO A 814 -6.81 17.31 2.54
C PRO A 814 -7.78 18.46 2.83
N VAL A 815 -8.50 18.41 3.97
CA VAL A 815 -9.38 19.50 4.40
C VAL A 815 -8.56 20.77 4.66
N LEU A 816 -7.48 20.67 5.41
CA LEU A 816 -6.60 21.81 5.70
C LEU A 816 -5.97 22.43 4.44
N LEU A 817 -5.61 21.59 3.46
CA LEU A 817 -5.10 22.04 2.15
C LEU A 817 -6.17 22.76 1.34
N TRP A 818 -7.39 22.23 1.31
CA TRP A 818 -8.53 22.85 0.63
C TRP A 818 -8.87 24.24 1.21
N MET A 819 -8.68 24.42 2.52
CA MET A 819 -8.89 25.70 3.19
C MET A 819 -7.81 26.77 2.89
N GLN A 820 -6.63 26.38 2.37
CA GLN A 820 -5.52 27.32 2.11
C GLN A 820 -5.94 28.52 1.23
N PRO A 821 -6.62 28.34 0.08
CA PRO A 821 -6.84 29.43 -0.87
C PRO A 821 -7.98 30.37 -0.45
N LEU A 822 -8.89 29.91 0.42
CA LEU A 822 -10.01 30.70 0.94
C LEU A 822 -9.58 31.67 2.05
N TYR A 823 -8.53 31.33 2.81
CA TYR A 823 -8.19 32.04 4.05
C TYR A 823 -6.72 32.46 4.14
N GLY A 824 -5.93 32.28 3.08
CA GLY A 824 -4.58 32.83 2.96
C GLY A 824 -3.58 32.37 4.03
N ILE A 825 -3.85 31.28 4.75
CA ILE A 825 -2.92 30.75 5.76
C ILE A 825 -1.87 29.94 5.02
N PRO A 826 -0.62 30.40 4.83
CA PRO A 826 0.33 29.56 4.15
C PRO A 826 0.81 28.52 5.18
N ILE A 827 0.59 27.23 4.91
CA ILE A 827 1.33 26.16 5.61
C ILE A 827 2.84 26.39 5.46
N VAL A 828 3.25 26.97 4.34
CA VAL A 828 4.59 27.52 4.11
C VAL A 828 4.93 28.66 5.06
N GLY A 829 3.98 29.48 5.51
CA GLY A 829 4.18 30.52 6.52
C GLY A 829 4.38 29.93 7.91
N ILE A 830 3.65 28.89 8.27
CA ILE A 830 3.90 28.17 9.53
C ILE A 830 5.26 27.46 9.47
N ALA A 831 5.58 26.79 8.36
CA ALA A 831 6.88 26.14 8.16
C ALA A 831 8.04 27.14 8.02
N ALA A 832 7.85 28.29 7.39
CA ALA A 832 8.85 29.35 7.19
C ALA A 832 8.98 30.28 8.41
N VAL A 833 7.97 30.39 9.26
CA VAL A 833 8.09 31.00 10.60
C VAL A 833 8.90 30.07 11.51
N LEU A 834 8.58 28.76 11.50
CA LEU A 834 9.36 27.74 12.21
C LEU A 834 10.81 27.64 11.71
N PHE A 835 11.05 27.79 10.40
CA PHE A 835 12.37 27.78 9.77
C PHE A 835 13.09 29.14 9.84
N GLY A 836 12.35 30.25 9.80
CA GLY A 836 12.86 31.63 9.88
C GLY A 836 13.36 32.00 11.27
N PHE A 837 12.68 31.52 12.33
CA PHE A 837 13.19 31.62 13.70
C PHE A 837 14.53 30.89 13.91
N HIS A 838 14.81 29.87 13.09
CA HIS A 838 16.09 29.16 13.13
C HIS A 838 17.23 29.93 12.45
N GLN A 839 16.95 30.70 11.39
CA GLN A 839 17.97 31.43 10.61
C GLN A 839 18.29 32.84 11.14
N MET A 840 17.40 33.48 11.89
CA MET A 840 17.57 34.87 12.36
C MET A 840 18.43 35.04 13.63
N GLY A 841 19.04 33.98 14.16
CA GLY A 841 19.95 34.09 15.32
C GLY A 841 19.29 34.55 16.62
N ILE A 842 17.96 34.71 16.64
CA ILE A 842 17.16 34.90 17.84
C ILE A 842 17.32 33.62 18.64
N LYS A 843 18.09 33.70 19.73
CA LYS A 843 18.27 32.59 20.66
C LYS A 843 16.89 32.24 21.21
N GLN A 844 16.30 31.15 20.72
CA GLN A 844 15.25 30.51 21.47
C GLN A 844 15.81 30.19 22.87
N PRO A 845 15.04 30.43 23.94
CA PRO A 845 15.35 29.79 25.21
C PRO A 845 15.48 28.29 24.94
N ARG A 846 16.34 27.61 25.70
CA ARG A 846 16.56 26.18 25.51
C ARG A 846 15.20 25.47 25.36
N ALA A 847 15.16 24.49 24.46
CA ALA A 847 13.94 23.83 24.00
C ALA A 847 13.17 23.08 25.11
N ASP A 848 13.63 23.13 26.36
CA ASP A 848 13.04 22.61 27.58
C ASP A 848 12.18 23.64 28.36
N GLU A 849 12.32 24.96 28.14
CA GLU A 849 11.69 25.95 29.04
C GLU A 849 10.63 26.89 28.43
N ALA A 850 10.51 27.07 27.10
CA ALA A 850 9.70 28.18 26.56
C ALA A 850 8.47 27.84 25.71
N LEU A 851 8.10 26.57 25.56
CA LEU A 851 6.87 26.18 24.84
C LEU A 851 6.00 25.16 25.59
N PHE A 852 6.34 24.88 26.86
CA PHE A 852 5.73 23.81 27.65
C PHE A 852 4.79 24.29 28.76
N ALA A 853 4.49 25.59 28.84
CA ALA A 853 3.48 26.07 29.78
C ALA A 853 2.04 25.71 29.37
N PHE A 854 1.79 25.34 28.11
CA PHE A 854 0.51 24.77 27.70
C PHE A 854 0.70 23.54 26.82
N ASN A 855 0.26 22.41 27.35
CA ASN A 855 0.19 21.09 26.76
C ASN A 855 0.12 21.12 25.21
N PRO A 856 1.16 20.67 24.47
CA PRO A 856 1.19 20.74 23.00
C PRO A 856 0.06 19.94 22.33
N ARG A 857 -0.53 19.00 23.07
CA ARG A 857 -1.72 18.23 22.67
C ARG A 857 -2.97 19.09 22.70
N VAL A 858 -3.05 20.03 23.65
CA VAL A 858 -4.12 21.02 23.76
C VAL A 858 -3.88 22.15 22.79
N THR A 859 -2.64 22.60 22.53
CA THR A 859 -2.41 23.72 21.60
C THR A 859 -2.70 23.37 20.14
N LEU A 860 -2.43 22.13 19.71
CA LEU A 860 -2.81 21.67 18.36
C LEU A 860 -4.32 21.44 18.25
N ILE A 861 -4.94 20.84 19.27
CA ILE A 861 -6.38 20.56 19.30
C ILE A 861 -7.18 21.85 19.48
N ALA A 862 -6.80 22.72 20.41
CA ALA A 862 -7.40 24.03 20.64
C ALA A 862 -7.09 25.00 19.50
N GLY A 863 -5.92 24.91 18.85
CA GLY A 863 -5.63 25.64 17.62
C GLY A 863 -6.54 25.18 16.48
N SER A 864 -6.71 23.87 16.29
CA SER A 864 -7.63 23.32 15.29
C SER A 864 -9.10 23.64 15.61
N ILE A 865 -9.51 23.57 16.88
CA ILE A 865 -10.85 23.91 17.35
C ILE A 865 -11.08 25.41 17.26
N ALA A 866 -10.12 26.27 17.61
CA ALA A 866 -10.23 27.72 17.50
C ALA A 866 -10.22 28.18 16.04
N ILE A 867 -9.49 27.49 15.17
CA ILE A 867 -9.57 27.66 13.72
C ILE A 867 -10.98 27.26 13.26
N ILE A 868 -11.46 26.05 13.58
CA ILE A 868 -12.81 25.58 13.20
C ILE A 868 -13.92 26.51 13.73
N LEU A 869 -13.84 26.93 14.99
CA LEU A 869 -14.80 27.84 15.62
C LEU A 869 -14.68 29.26 15.06
N GLY A 870 -13.47 29.72 14.74
CA GLY A 870 -13.23 31.00 14.07
C GLY A 870 -13.77 31.00 12.64
N ILE A 871 -13.63 29.90 11.90
CA ILE A 871 -14.20 29.68 10.56
C ILE A 871 -15.73 29.65 10.63
N LEU A 872 -16.30 28.92 11.59
CA LEU A 872 -17.73 28.88 11.83
C LEU A 872 -18.26 30.28 12.19
N TRP A 873 -17.53 31.01 13.02
CA TRP A 873 -17.90 32.36 13.43
C TRP A 873 -17.81 33.36 12.28
N ASP A 874 -16.75 33.34 11.48
CA ASP A 874 -16.53 34.24 10.34
C ASP A 874 -17.57 34.01 9.23
N GLY A 875 -17.88 32.75 8.91
CA GLY A 875 -18.96 32.40 7.97
C GLY A 875 -20.37 32.77 8.48
N ILE A 876 -20.59 32.77 9.80
CA ILE A 876 -21.85 33.22 10.42
C ILE A 876 -21.94 34.76 10.46
N VAL A 877 -20.81 35.45 10.70
CA VAL A 877 -20.75 36.90 10.94
C VAL A 877 -20.64 37.70 9.64
N ASN A 878 -19.88 37.23 8.64
CA ASN A 878 -19.63 37.98 7.41
C ASN A 878 -20.66 37.71 6.30
N GLY A 879 -21.59 36.77 6.52
CA GLY A 879 -22.84 36.68 5.75
C GLY A 879 -22.66 36.54 4.24
N GLU A 880 -21.65 35.80 3.77
CA GLU A 880 -21.49 35.48 2.34
C GLU A 880 -22.66 34.60 1.88
N ARG A 881 -23.71 35.24 1.37
CA ARG A 881 -24.83 34.59 0.69
C ARG A 881 -24.46 34.44 -0.79
N GLY A 882 -24.49 33.21 -1.30
CA GLY A 882 -24.53 32.97 -2.74
C GLY A 882 -25.81 33.57 -3.33
N ILE A 883 -25.71 34.12 -4.55
CA ILE A 883 -26.75 34.92 -5.22
C ILE A 883 -28.02 34.09 -5.51
N GLU A 884 -27.95 32.75 -5.48
CA GLU A 884 -29.06 31.84 -5.80
C GLU A 884 -29.42 30.84 -4.67
N GLY A 885 -28.92 31.04 -3.44
CA GLY A 885 -29.26 30.15 -2.31
C GLY A 885 -28.41 28.88 -2.21
N GLU A 886 -27.18 28.91 -2.71
CA GLU A 886 -26.20 27.85 -2.52
C GLU A 886 -25.76 27.66 -1.06
N LEU A 887 -25.40 26.42 -0.72
CA LEU A 887 -24.94 25.98 0.59
C LEU A 887 -23.55 26.57 0.96
N LEU A 888 -23.41 27.04 2.21
CA LEU A 888 -22.28 27.78 2.77
C LEU A 888 -20.96 26.97 2.79
N ALA A 889 -19.82 27.63 3.04
CA ALA A 889 -18.55 26.97 3.35
C ALA A 889 -18.67 25.92 4.50
N VAL A 890 -19.60 26.16 5.44
CA VAL A 890 -19.93 25.26 6.55
C VAL A 890 -20.63 23.98 6.08
N ASP A 891 -21.46 24.05 5.04
CA ASP A 891 -22.19 22.89 4.53
C ASP A 891 -21.27 21.90 3.80
N ARG A 892 -20.10 22.35 3.34
CA ARG A 892 -19.06 21.49 2.73
C ARG A 892 -18.39 20.57 3.75
N LEU A 893 -18.36 21.01 5.00
CA LEU A 893 -17.83 20.23 6.12
C LEU A 893 -18.79 19.11 6.54
N ILE A 894 -20.08 19.21 6.21
CA ILE A 894 -21.10 18.20 6.55
C ILE A 894 -20.75 16.81 6.00
N PRO A 895 -20.44 16.63 4.69
CA PRO A 895 -20.01 15.33 4.18
C PRO A 895 -18.54 15.02 4.50
N VAL A 896 -17.66 16.03 4.53
CA VAL A 896 -16.20 15.81 4.57
C VAL A 896 -15.64 15.57 5.97
N ILE A 897 -16.14 16.23 7.03
CA ILE A 897 -15.64 16.01 8.40
C ILE A 897 -15.91 14.56 8.85
N PRO A 898 -17.12 13.98 8.68
CA PRO A 898 -17.35 12.59 9.03
C PRO A 898 -16.44 11.64 8.27
N LEU A 899 -16.22 11.87 6.97
CA LEU A 899 -15.29 11.09 6.15
C LEU A 899 -13.85 11.20 6.68
N SER A 900 -13.39 12.40 7.03
CA SER A 900 -12.05 12.62 7.62
C SER A 900 -11.88 11.85 8.92
N ILE A 901 -12.88 11.88 9.81
CA ILE A 901 -12.86 11.11 11.06
C ILE A 901 -12.82 9.62 10.75
N ILE A 902 -13.66 9.14 9.83
CA ILE A 902 -13.70 7.73 9.43
C ILE A 902 -12.34 7.27 8.87
N VAL A 903 -11.73 8.04 7.97
CA VAL A 903 -10.42 7.77 7.39
C VAL A 903 -9.37 7.68 8.50
N GLY A 904 -9.30 8.68 9.37
CA GLY A 904 -8.33 8.69 10.47
C GLY A 904 -8.51 7.51 11.41
N LEU A 905 -9.75 7.14 11.72
CA LEU A 905 -10.08 6.01 12.60
C LEU A 905 -9.70 4.69 11.95
N ALA A 906 -9.98 4.52 10.67
CA ALA A 906 -9.63 3.32 9.92
C ALA A 906 -8.11 3.15 9.80
N LEU A 907 -7.37 4.23 9.49
CA LEU A 907 -5.90 4.24 9.47
C LEU A 907 -5.31 3.95 10.85
N TYR A 908 -5.86 4.57 11.91
CA TYR A 908 -5.46 4.28 13.29
C TYR A 908 -5.70 2.82 13.66
N GLY A 909 -6.85 2.27 13.30
CA GLY A 909 -7.20 0.87 13.52
C GLY A 909 -6.27 -0.08 12.77
N ALA A 910 -6.00 0.18 11.49
CA ALA A 910 -5.09 -0.61 10.67
C ALA A 910 -3.66 -0.61 11.25
N TRP A 911 -3.15 0.57 11.62
CA TRP A 911 -1.84 0.71 12.25
C TRP A 911 -1.77 0.00 13.61
N THR A 912 -2.78 0.19 14.46
CA THR A 912 -2.83 -0.38 15.81
C THR A 912 -2.87 -1.90 15.78
N LEU A 913 -3.70 -2.48 14.89
CA LEU A 913 -3.79 -3.92 14.71
C LEU A 913 -2.50 -4.49 14.10
N ALA A 914 -1.87 -3.79 13.14
CA ALA A 914 -0.57 -4.19 12.63
C ALA A 914 0.51 -4.18 13.73
N HIS A 915 0.55 -3.16 14.57
CA HIS A 915 1.51 -3.09 15.68
C HIS A 915 1.27 -4.21 16.71
N ARG A 916 0.01 -4.54 17.00
CA ARG A 916 -0.35 -5.64 17.91
C ARG A 916 0.08 -7.00 17.38
N ASP A 917 0.04 -7.22 16.07
CA ASP A 917 0.61 -8.42 15.46
C ASP A 917 2.11 -8.50 15.77
N SER A 918 2.85 -7.38 15.71
CA SER A 918 4.27 -7.33 16.11
C SER A 918 4.49 -7.73 17.57
N GLU A 919 3.65 -7.25 18.50
CA GLU A 919 3.73 -7.60 19.92
C GLU A 919 3.42 -9.08 20.17
N THR A 920 2.40 -9.62 19.49
CA THR A 920 2.05 -11.04 19.58
C THR A 920 3.20 -11.91 19.07
N MET A 921 3.83 -11.50 17.96
CA MET A 921 5.02 -12.14 17.40
C MET A 921 6.25 -12.09 18.32
N ARG A 922 6.30 -11.11 19.22
CA ARG A 922 7.37 -10.94 20.22
C ARG A 922 7.17 -11.85 21.43
N LEU A 923 5.95 -11.91 21.95
CA LEU A 923 5.63 -12.58 23.23
C LEU A 923 5.30 -14.07 23.07
N SER A 924 4.94 -14.53 21.88
CA SER A 924 4.57 -15.94 21.67
C SER A 924 5.80 -16.84 21.52
N VAL A 925 5.87 -17.84 22.41
CA VAL A 925 6.80 -18.98 22.30
C VAL A 925 6.35 -19.92 21.17
N ASP A 926 5.05 -19.94 20.86
CA ASP A 926 4.44 -20.70 19.79
C ASP A 926 4.68 -20.03 18.41
N ARG A 927 5.48 -20.69 17.57
CA ARG A 927 5.85 -20.23 16.21
C ARG A 927 4.66 -20.11 15.26
N GLU A 928 3.60 -20.89 15.46
CA GLU A 928 2.36 -20.79 14.67
C GLU A 928 1.54 -19.59 15.10
N ARG A 929 1.45 -19.33 16.41
CA ARG A 929 0.81 -18.12 16.95
C ARG A 929 1.55 -16.85 16.55
N ALA A 930 2.88 -16.90 16.49
CA ALA A 930 3.75 -15.86 15.94
C ALA A 930 3.67 -15.70 14.40
N ALA A 931 2.98 -16.58 13.68
CA ALA A 931 2.79 -16.45 12.23
C ALA A 931 1.40 -15.88 11.86
N GLN A 932 0.56 -15.60 12.86
CA GLN A 932 -0.81 -15.13 12.64
C GLN A 932 -0.80 -13.66 12.19
N TRP A 933 -1.65 -13.35 11.21
CA TRP A 933 -1.87 -12.01 10.70
C TRP A 933 -3.30 -11.58 11.04
N ASN A 934 -3.50 -10.29 11.34
CA ASN A 934 -4.84 -9.76 11.50
C ASN A 934 -5.42 -9.31 10.14
N PRO A 935 -6.39 -10.06 9.57
CA PRO A 935 -6.95 -9.76 8.26
C PRO A 935 -7.79 -8.47 8.23
N ALA A 936 -8.17 -7.94 9.39
CA ALA A 936 -8.87 -6.66 9.45
C ALA A 936 -7.96 -5.47 9.09
N VAL A 937 -6.63 -5.63 9.11
CA VAL A 937 -5.69 -4.57 8.75
C VAL A 937 -5.84 -4.17 7.27
N PRO A 938 -5.70 -5.09 6.28
CA PRO A 938 -6.02 -4.76 4.89
C PRO A 938 -7.43 -4.21 4.69
N GLY A 939 -8.44 -4.77 5.38
CA GLY A 939 -9.82 -4.32 5.24
C GLY A 939 -10.03 -2.87 5.69
N LEU A 940 -9.46 -2.47 6.83
CA LEU A 940 -9.50 -1.08 7.31
C LEU A 940 -8.69 -0.14 6.40
N PHE A 941 -7.54 -0.58 5.91
CA PHE A 941 -6.72 0.22 5.00
C PHE A 941 -7.44 0.50 3.68
N LEU A 942 -8.09 -0.52 3.09
CA LEU A 942 -8.91 -0.37 1.89
C LEU A 942 -10.14 0.53 2.15
N PHE A 943 -10.81 0.37 3.29
CA PHE A 943 -11.91 1.25 3.68
C PHE A 943 -11.48 2.72 3.80
N ALA A 944 -10.31 2.97 4.41
CA ALA A 944 -9.74 4.31 4.52
C ALA A 944 -9.45 4.93 3.15
N ILE A 945 -8.87 4.16 2.22
CA ILE A 945 -8.59 4.64 0.86
C ILE A 945 -9.90 4.97 0.12
N ALA A 946 -10.91 4.09 0.18
CA ALA A 946 -12.20 4.35 -0.47
C ALA A 946 -12.87 5.62 0.07
N ALA A 947 -12.89 5.80 1.39
CA ALA A 947 -13.42 7.01 2.01
C ALA A 947 -12.59 8.27 1.64
N MET A 948 -11.27 8.13 1.50
CA MET A 948 -10.38 9.22 1.07
C MET A 948 -10.61 9.60 -0.40
N LEU A 949 -10.88 8.64 -1.29
CA LEU A 949 -11.22 8.90 -2.70
C LEU A 949 -12.53 9.68 -2.83
N VAL A 950 -13.58 9.25 -2.11
CA VAL A 950 -14.86 9.96 -2.06
C VAL A 950 -14.66 11.37 -1.51
N MET A 951 -13.93 11.51 -0.40
CA MET A 951 -13.61 12.80 0.19
C MET A 951 -12.80 13.71 -0.75
N GLY A 952 -11.83 13.14 -1.48
CA GLY A 952 -10.99 13.87 -2.43
C GLY A 952 -11.80 14.52 -3.55
N ALA A 953 -12.81 13.82 -4.09
CA ALA A 953 -13.71 14.35 -5.12
C ALA A 953 -14.64 15.46 -4.61
N GLU A 954 -14.88 15.54 -3.29
CA GLU A 954 -15.63 16.63 -2.66
C GLU A 954 -14.78 17.85 -2.36
N LEU A 955 -13.47 17.67 -2.17
CA LEU A 955 -12.55 18.75 -1.83
C LEU A 955 -11.84 19.34 -3.05
N PHE A 956 -11.46 18.51 -4.01
CA PHE A 956 -10.60 18.93 -5.12
C PHE A 956 -11.18 18.48 -6.45
N HIS A 957 -10.81 19.21 -7.50
CA HIS A 957 -11.02 18.79 -8.88
C HIS A 957 -9.74 19.00 -9.68
N VAL A 958 -9.55 18.14 -10.68
CA VAL A 958 -8.54 18.35 -11.71
C VAL A 958 -9.04 19.42 -12.66
N VAL A 959 -8.19 20.43 -12.92
CA VAL A 959 -8.47 21.48 -13.89
C VAL A 959 -8.16 20.91 -15.27
N ASP A 960 -9.19 20.58 -16.04
CA ASP A 960 -9.08 20.08 -17.40
C ASP A 960 -9.83 21.00 -18.38
N ILE A 961 -10.10 20.53 -19.60
CA ILE A 961 -10.81 21.31 -20.63
C ILE A 961 -12.28 21.57 -20.27
N PHE A 962 -12.85 20.79 -19.35
CA PHE A 962 -14.24 20.95 -18.93
C PHE A 962 -14.33 22.08 -17.88
N GLY A 963 -14.85 23.23 -18.29
CA GLY A 963 -15.08 24.41 -17.45
C GLY A 963 -16.52 24.54 -16.94
N GLY A 964 -16.83 25.68 -16.32
CA GLY A 964 -18.19 26.01 -15.88
C GLY A 964 -18.77 24.96 -14.93
N ASP A 965 -20.02 24.54 -15.17
CA ASP A 965 -20.73 23.60 -14.32
C ASP A 965 -20.17 22.17 -14.34
N LEU A 966 -19.40 21.82 -15.39
CA LEU A 966 -18.82 20.48 -15.59
C LEU A 966 -17.42 20.31 -14.98
N ARG A 967 -16.88 21.34 -14.31
CA ARG A 967 -15.49 21.35 -13.79
C ARG A 967 -15.12 20.20 -12.85
N ARG A 968 -16.12 19.51 -12.27
CA ARG A 968 -15.92 18.35 -11.37
C ARG A 968 -16.23 17.00 -12.01
N MET A 969 -16.76 16.99 -13.23
CA MET A 969 -17.31 15.81 -13.89
C MET A 969 -16.32 14.64 -13.91
N ASN A 970 -15.12 14.86 -14.45
CA ASN A 970 -14.09 13.82 -14.53
C ASN A 970 -13.55 13.42 -13.16
N THR A 971 -13.42 14.36 -12.23
CA THR A 971 -12.88 14.04 -10.90
C THR A 971 -13.84 13.15 -10.10
N ILE A 972 -15.14 13.49 -10.08
CA ILE A 972 -16.17 12.65 -9.45
C ILE A 972 -16.18 11.29 -10.13
N PHE A 973 -16.24 11.26 -11.46
CA PHE A 973 -16.28 10.01 -12.22
C PHE A 973 -15.13 9.08 -11.86
N LYS A 974 -13.88 9.51 -12.07
CA LYS A 974 -12.72 8.63 -11.96
C LYS A 974 -12.47 8.20 -10.51
N LEU A 975 -12.63 9.09 -9.52
CA LEU A 975 -12.42 8.75 -8.11
C LEU A 975 -13.56 7.92 -7.50
N TYR A 976 -14.83 8.21 -7.84
CA TYR A 976 -15.95 7.38 -7.40
C TYR A 976 -15.85 5.99 -8.02
N TYR A 977 -15.49 5.88 -9.30
CA TYR A 977 -15.33 4.57 -9.93
C TYR A 977 -14.33 3.68 -9.16
N GLN A 978 -13.15 4.22 -8.82
CA GLN A 978 -12.14 3.54 -8.00
C GLN A 978 -12.64 3.15 -6.61
N ALA A 979 -13.36 4.05 -5.93
CA ALA A 979 -13.93 3.76 -4.62
C ALA A 979 -14.95 2.61 -4.66
N TRP A 980 -15.75 2.51 -5.74
CA TRP A 980 -16.67 1.39 -5.96
C TRP A 980 -15.95 0.05 -6.04
N LEU A 981 -14.84 -0.02 -6.80
CA LEU A 981 -14.05 -1.24 -6.93
C LEU A 981 -13.59 -1.78 -5.57
N ILE A 982 -13.06 -0.87 -4.74
CA ILE A 982 -12.56 -1.21 -3.40
C ILE A 982 -13.71 -1.66 -2.48
N LEU A 983 -14.82 -0.92 -2.49
CA LEU A 983 -15.96 -1.19 -1.62
C LEU A 983 -16.74 -2.44 -2.03
N ALA A 984 -16.78 -2.83 -3.31
CA ALA A 984 -17.39 -4.09 -3.77
C ALA A 984 -16.63 -5.32 -3.24
N VAL A 985 -15.29 -5.29 -3.31
CA VAL A 985 -14.43 -6.31 -2.72
C VAL A 985 -14.62 -6.36 -1.19
N LEU A 986 -14.51 -5.20 -0.55
CA LEU A 986 -14.65 -5.10 0.90
C LEU A 986 -16.06 -5.49 1.37
N GLY A 987 -17.10 -5.22 0.58
CA GLY A 987 -18.48 -5.60 0.84
C GLY A 987 -18.60 -7.12 0.98
N GLY A 988 -18.13 -7.88 -0.01
CA GLY A 988 -18.14 -9.36 0.05
C GLY A 988 -17.38 -9.90 1.26
N PHE A 989 -16.22 -9.32 1.59
CA PHE A 989 -15.49 -9.68 2.82
C PHE A 989 -16.24 -9.31 4.10
N SER A 990 -16.88 -8.15 4.14
CA SER A 990 -17.60 -7.61 5.30
C SER A 990 -18.84 -8.43 5.63
N LEU A 991 -19.59 -8.86 4.61
CA LEU A 991 -20.71 -9.79 4.73
C LEU A 991 -20.30 -11.05 5.51
N TRP A 992 -19.18 -11.66 5.13
CA TRP A 992 -18.64 -12.83 5.82
C TRP A 992 -18.11 -12.51 7.23
N PHE A 993 -17.35 -11.41 7.37
CA PHE A 993 -16.69 -11.06 8.63
C PHE A 993 -17.70 -10.76 9.74
N VAL A 994 -18.74 -9.97 9.42
CA VAL A 994 -19.76 -9.55 10.37
C VAL A 994 -20.62 -10.74 10.79
N THR A 995 -21.04 -11.60 9.86
CA THR A 995 -21.89 -12.76 10.16
C THR A 995 -21.23 -13.76 11.12
N ILE A 996 -19.92 -13.99 11.00
CA ILE A 996 -19.20 -14.90 11.91
C ILE A 996 -18.97 -14.29 13.29
N ARG A 997 -18.77 -12.97 13.37
CA ARG A 997 -18.59 -12.28 14.65
C ARG A 997 -19.92 -11.99 15.36
N TRP A 998 -21.05 -12.17 14.67
CA TRP A 998 -22.38 -12.11 15.24
C TRP A 998 -22.66 -13.35 16.11
N ASN A 999 -23.09 -13.14 17.35
CA ASN A 999 -23.22 -14.23 18.32
C ASN A 999 -24.52 -15.03 18.11
N MET A 1000 -24.49 -16.01 17.20
CA MET A 1000 -25.61 -16.92 16.89
C MET A 1000 -25.96 -17.93 18.01
N LYS A 1001 -25.23 -17.91 19.14
CA LYS A 1001 -25.56 -18.75 20.31
C LYS A 1001 -26.76 -18.24 21.11
N LEU A 1002 -27.04 -16.93 21.04
CA LEU A 1002 -28.18 -16.31 21.72
C LEU A 1002 -29.42 -16.37 20.81
N THR A 1003 -30.61 -16.59 21.38
CA THR A 1003 -31.89 -16.58 20.62
C THR A 1003 -32.11 -15.25 19.90
N ILE A 1004 -31.86 -14.13 20.58
CA ILE A 1004 -31.86 -12.78 19.97
C ILE A 1004 -30.84 -12.69 18.83
N GLY A 1005 -29.68 -13.33 18.98
CA GLY A 1005 -28.64 -13.41 17.96
C GLY A 1005 -29.08 -14.20 16.71
N ARG A 1006 -29.82 -15.30 16.88
CA ARG A 1006 -30.37 -16.09 15.76
C ARG A 1006 -31.48 -15.36 15.02
N VAL A 1007 -32.43 -14.77 15.74
CA VAL A 1007 -33.56 -14.02 15.15
C VAL A 1007 -33.03 -12.81 14.37
N SER A 1008 -32.11 -12.04 14.96
CA SER A 1008 -31.45 -10.92 14.26
C SER A 1008 -30.60 -11.39 13.07
N GLY A 1009 -29.94 -12.55 13.16
CA GLY A 1009 -29.17 -13.14 12.07
C GLY A 1009 -30.05 -13.52 10.87
N TYR A 1010 -31.18 -14.19 11.10
CA TYR A 1010 -32.11 -14.55 10.02
C TYR A 1010 -32.83 -13.34 9.43
N ALA A 1011 -33.24 -12.37 10.27
CA ALA A 1011 -33.80 -11.11 9.79
C ALA A 1011 -32.78 -10.31 8.95
N GLY A 1012 -31.52 -10.29 9.38
CA GLY A 1012 -30.43 -9.68 8.61
C GLY A 1012 -30.17 -10.39 7.29
N LEU A 1013 -30.18 -11.73 7.26
CA LEU A 1013 -30.07 -12.50 6.02
C LEU A 1013 -31.25 -12.23 5.07
N GLY A 1014 -32.49 -12.17 5.58
CA GLY A 1014 -33.66 -11.81 4.80
C GLY A 1014 -33.56 -10.40 4.20
N LEU A 1015 -33.12 -9.42 5.00
CA LEU A 1015 -32.85 -8.06 4.53
C LEU A 1015 -31.76 -8.03 3.45
N LEU A 1016 -30.68 -8.80 3.61
CA LEU A 1016 -29.63 -8.90 2.59
C LEU A 1016 -30.17 -9.51 1.29
N VAL A 1017 -30.98 -10.57 1.34
CA VAL A 1017 -31.61 -11.13 0.15
C VAL A 1017 -32.48 -10.08 -0.55
N ILE A 1018 -33.28 -9.32 0.20
CA ILE A 1018 -34.09 -8.22 -0.35
C ILE A 1018 -33.21 -7.17 -1.03
N ILE A 1019 -32.13 -6.74 -0.38
CA ILE A 1019 -31.19 -5.75 -0.95
C ILE A 1019 -30.57 -6.30 -2.24
N PHE A 1020 -30.09 -7.54 -2.24
CA PHE A 1020 -29.47 -8.15 -3.43
C PHE A 1020 -30.46 -8.28 -4.60
N VAL A 1021 -31.70 -8.68 -4.33
CA VAL A 1021 -32.76 -8.73 -5.34
C VAL A 1021 -33.05 -7.32 -5.88
N ALA A 1022 -33.19 -6.33 -4.99
CA ALA A 1022 -33.47 -4.96 -5.35
C ALA A 1022 -32.38 -4.36 -6.27
N VAL A 1023 -31.10 -4.54 -5.92
CA VAL A 1023 -30.00 -3.98 -6.72
C VAL A 1023 -29.75 -4.74 -8.03
N SER A 1024 -30.25 -5.97 -8.16
CA SER A 1024 -30.22 -6.77 -9.40
C SER A 1024 -31.27 -6.33 -10.42
N TYR A 1025 -32.30 -5.60 -10.00
CA TYR A 1025 -33.39 -5.17 -10.86
C TYR A 1025 -32.87 -4.34 -12.04
N TYR A 1026 -32.09 -3.30 -11.77
CA TYR A 1026 -31.56 -2.40 -12.79
C TYR A 1026 -30.82 -3.12 -13.92
N PRO A 1027 -29.75 -3.92 -13.66
CA PRO A 1027 -29.04 -4.56 -14.75
C PRO A 1027 -29.91 -5.57 -15.50
N ALA A 1028 -30.81 -6.29 -14.81
CA ALA A 1028 -31.75 -7.18 -15.49
C ALA A 1028 -32.70 -6.42 -16.43
N ALA A 1029 -33.28 -5.32 -15.97
CA ALA A 1029 -34.18 -4.48 -16.74
C ALA A 1029 -33.45 -3.78 -17.90
N ALA A 1030 -32.24 -3.25 -17.68
CA ALA A 1030 -31.43 -2.60 -18.70
C ALA A 1030 -30.99 -3.59 -19.80
N VAL A 1031 -30.54 -4.79 -19.42
CA VAL A 1031 -30.24 -5.88 -20.37
C VAL A 1031 -31.48 -6.22 -21.20
N ALA A 1032 -32.63 -6.39 -20.55
CA ALA A 1032 -33.87 -6.70 -21.24
C ALA A 1032 -34.26 -5.60 -22.24
N THR A 1033 -34.17 -4.31 -21.86
CA THR A 1033 -34.41 -3.18 -22.78
C THR A 1033 -33.47 -3.25 -23.98
N ARG A 1034 -32.15 -3.32 -23.74
CA ARG A 1034 -31.15 -3.26 -24.82
C ARG A 1034 -31.23 -4.45 -25.77
N ILE A 1035 -31.54 -5.66 -25.28
CA ILE A 1035 -31.71 -6.84 -26.15
C ILE A 1035 -32.98 -6.72 -26.98
N THR A 1036 -34.09 -6.19 -26.43
CA THR A 1036 -35.34 -6.06 -27.19
C THR A 1036 -35.30 -5.00 -28.29
N GLU A 1037 -34.36 -4.04 -28.20
CA GLU A 1037 -34.15 -3.00 -29.21
C GLU A 1037 -33.29 -3.49 -30.39
N GLN A 1038 -32.79 -4.72 -30.36
CA GLN A 1038 -31.86 -5.28 -31.33
C GLN A 1038 -32.47 -6.51 -32.03
N ASP A 1039 -32.21 -6.64 -33.32
CA ASP A 1039 -32.72 -7.71 -34.18
C ASP A 1039 -31.63 -8.70 -34.64
N ARG A 1040 -30.38 -8.51 -34.21
CA ARG A 1040 -29.21 -9.26 -34.67
C ARG A 1040 -28.51 -10.04 -33.56
N PHE A 1041 -27.97 -11.20 -33.93
CA PHE A 1041 -27.11 -12.02 -33.07
C PHE A 1041 -25.77 -12.29 -33.76
N THR A 1042 -24.73 -11.52 -33.43
CA THR A 1042 -23.39 -11.62 -34.05
C THR A 1042 -22.32 -11.02 -33.14
N LEU A 1043 -21.06 -11.45 -33.26
CA LEU A 1043 -19.95 -10.79 -32.55
C LEU A 1043 -19.32 -9.64 -33.34
N ASN A 1044 -19.65 -9.50 -34.62
CA ASN A 1044 -19.13 -8.42 -35.46
C ASN A 1044 -19.88 -7.12 -35.16
N GLY A 1045 -19.24 -6.20 -34.43
CA GLY A 1045 -19.84 -4.93 -34.06
C GLY A 1045 -20.09 -3.95 -35.21
N THR A 1046 -19.57 -4.22 -36.41
CA THR A 1046 -19.87 -3.45 -37.64
C THR A 1046 -20.98 -4.07 -38.49
N ALA A 1047 -21.61 -5.16 -38.07
CA ALA A 1047 -22.66 -5.83 -38.84
C ALA A 1047 -23.90 -4.95 -39.09
N TYR A 1048 -24.15 -3.94 -38.25
CA TYR A 1048 -25.20 -2.96 -38.52
C TYR A 1048 -24.91 -2.13 -39.79
N VAL A 1049 -23.64 -1.85 -40.08
CA VAL A 1049 -23.22 -1.13 -41.29
C VAL A 1049 -23.57 -1.95 -42.53
N GLU A 1050 -23.40 -3.27 -42.50
CA GLU A 1050 -23.79 -4.16 -43.61
C GLU A 1050 -25.27 -4.02 -43.97
N VAL A 1051 -26.13 -3.81 -42.96
CA VAL A 1051 -27.59 -3.68 -43.15
C VAL A 1051 -27.98 -2.27 -43.60
N TYR A 1052 -27.48 -1.23 -42.91
CA TYR A 1052 -27.91 0.15 -43.14
C TYR A 1052 -27.09 0.89 -44.20
N SER A 1053 -25.87 0.44 -44.51
CA SER A 1053 -24.94 1.07 -45.45
C SER A 1053 -24.00 0.02 -46.09
N PRO A 1054 -24.53 -0.92 -46.91
CA PRO A 1054 -23.76 -2.06 -47.43
C PRO A 1054 -22.52 -1.65 -48.24
N ALA A 1055 -22.58 -0.54 -48.98
CA ALA A 1055 -21.44 0.01 -49.71
C ALA A 1055 -20.29 0.44 -48.77
N ASP A 1056 -20.61 1.09 -47.64
CA ASP A 1056 -19.61 1.44 -46.61
C ASP A 1056 -18.98 0.17 -46.03
N TYR A 1057 -19.79 -0.85 -45.74
CA TYR A 1057 -19.30 -2.12 -45.20
C TYR A 1057 -18.33 -2.82 -46.14
N ASN A 1058 -18.67 -2.90 -47.43
CA ASN A 1058 -17.80 -3.47 -48.45
C ASN A 1058 -16.53 -2.64 -48.65
N THR A 1059 -16.63 -1.31 -48.56
CA THR A 1059 -15.46 -0.40 -48.60
C THR A 1059 -14.53 -0.65 -47.41
N ILE A 1060 -15.06 -0.76 -46.19
CA ILE A 1060 -14.29 -1.08 -44.97
C ILE A 1060 -13.56 -2.41 -45.11
N ALA A 1061 -14.24 -3.44 -45.61
CA ALA A 1061 -13.65 -4.75 -45.86
C ALA A 1061 -12.53 -4.67 -46.90
N TRP A 1062 -12.79 -3.98 -48.02
CA TRP A 1062 -11.81 -3.80 -49.09
C TRP A 1062 -10.57 -3.04 -48.60
N VAL A 1063 -10.73 -1.92 -47.90
CA VAL A 1063 -9.62 -1.12 -47.34
C VAL A 1063 -8.79 -1.99 -46.40
N ARG A 1064 -9.43 -2.75 -45.51
CA ARG A 1064 -8.73 -3.62 -44.56
C ARG A 1064 -7.86 -4.69 -45.25
N GLU A 1065 -8.34 -5.25 -46.35
CA GLU A 1065 -7.71 -6.37 -47.05
C GLU A 1065 -6.69 -5.95 -48.11
N ASN A 1066 -6.84 -4.76 -48.69
CA ASN A 1066 -6.10 -4.34 -49.89
C ASN A 1066 -5.16 -3.13 -49.67
N THR A 1067 -5.13 -2.55 -48.47
CA THR A 1067 -4.23 -1.44 -48.13
C THR A 1067 -3.24 -1.82 -47.02
N PRO A 1068 -1.98 -1.33 -47.08
CA PRO A 1068 -1.05 -1.39 -45.95
C PRO A 1068 -1.64 -0.82 -44.66
N GLY A 1069 -1.14 -1.26 -43.50
CA GLY A 1069 -1.63 -0.79 -42.20
C GLY A 1069 -1.28 0.67 -41.90
N ASP A 1070 -0.22 1.18 -42.53
CA ASP A 1070 0.27 2.55 -42.45
C ASP A 1070 -0.21 3.44 -43.61
N ALA A 1071 -1.04 2.90 -44.53
CA ALA A 1071 -1.58 3.67 -45.63
C ALA A 1071 -2.58 4.72 -45.14
N VAL A 1072 -2.49 5.94 -45.67
CA VAL A 1072 -3.41 7.03 -45.36
C VAL A 1072 -4.60 6.97 -46.32
N VAL A 1073 -5.79 6.79 -45.77
CA VAL A 1073 -7.05 6.68 -46.50
C VAL A 1073 -7.89 7.91 -46.16
N LEU A 1074 -7.94 8.85 -47.09
CA LEU A 1074 -8.74 10.06 -46.95
C LEU A 1074 -10.23 9.71 -47.13
N GLU A 1075 -10.99 9.93 -46.06
CA GLU A 1075 -12.45 9.99 -46.06
C GLU A 1075 -12.92 11.39 -45.63
N GLY A 1076 -14.17 11.75 -45.93
CA GLY A 1076 -14.67 13.08 -45.61
C GLY A 1076 -14.71 13.39 -44.09
N SER A 1077 -14.25 14.58 -43.72
CA SER A 1077 -14.33 15.16 -42.35
C SER A 1077 -15.27 16.38 -42.32
N LEU A 1078 -16.32 16.37 -41.48
CA LEU A 1078 -17.35 17.42 -41.47
C LEU A 1078 -16.81 18.78 -40.96
N VAL A 1079 -17.06 19.90 -41.68
CA VAL A 1079 -16.76 21.29 -41.23
C VAL A 1079 -17.65 22.31 -41.96
N PRO A 1080 -18.20 23.40 -41.35
CA PRO A 1080 -17.48 24.46 -40.60
C PRO A 1080 -18.06 24.81 -39.18
N CYS A 1081 -17.23 24.83 -38.11
CA CYS A 1081 -16.57 26.01 -37.48
C CYS A 1081 -17.10 26.40 -36.05
N PRO A 1082 -16.57 27.43 -35.33
CA PRO A 1082 -15.86 27.30 -34.04
C PRO A 1082 -16.68 26.89 -32.81
N GLU A 1083 -18.01 27.03 -32.83
CA GLU A 1083 -18.90 26.48 -31.77
C GLU A 1083 -20.15 25.80 -32.38
N ASN A 1084 -20.09 25.55 -33.70
CA ASN A 1084 -20.83 24.61 -34.54
C ASN A 1084 -22.37 24.76 -34.66
N PRO A 1085 -22.87 25.32 -35.77
CA PRO A 1085 -24.24 25.10 -36.26
C PRO A 1085 -24.29 24.48 -37.67
N ASP A 1086 -23.42 23.49 -37.92
CA ASP A 1086 -23.65 22.27 -38.71
C ASP A 1086 -22.32 21.54 -39.09
N GLY A 1087 -21.16 21.99 -38.58
CA GLY A 1087 -19.95 21.18 -38.52
C GLY A 1087 -19.07 21.31 -37.25
N CYS A 1088 -19.09 20.25 -36.43
CA CYS A 1088 -17.97 19.53 -35.78
C CYS A 1088 -18.40 18.06 -35.83
N ASN A 1089 -17.48 17.19 -36.27
CA ASN A 1089 -17.70 15.81 -36.72
C ASN A 1089 -17.98 14.78 -35.61
N ASP A 1090 -17.95 15.21 -34.36
CA ASP A 1090 -18.06 14.36 -33.18
C ASP A 1090 -19.49 13.85 -32.95
N TRP A 1091 -19.60 12.59 -32.50
CA TRP A 1091 -20.85 11.86 -32.25
C TRP A 1091 -21.64 11.40 -33.48
N LYS A 1092 -21.12 11.62 -34.69
CA LYS A 1092 -21.67 11.04 -35.93
C LYS A 1092 -20.85 9.80 -36.32
N PRO A 1093 -21.27 8.59 -35.91
CA PRO A 1093 -20.55 7.34 -36.16
C PRO A 1093 -20.47 6.98 -37.64
N GLU A 1094 -21.27 7.60 -38.51
CA GLU A 1094 -21.01 7.56 -39.94
C GLU A 1094 -19.69 8.16 -40.33
N LEU A 1095 -19.40 9.37 -39.88
CA LEU A 1095 -18.18 10.07 -40.22
C LEU A 1095 -17.01 9.34 -39.57
N THR A 1096 -15.96 9.05 -40.35
CA THR A 1096 -14.70 8.43 -39.89
C THR A 1096 -14.75 6.93 -39.61
N ARG A 1097 -15.85 6.24 -39.96
CA ARG A 1097 -16.00 4.80 -39.69
C ARG A 1097 -14.99 3.94 -40.44
N ILE A 1098 -14.45 4.38 -41.58
CA ILE A 1098 -13.44 3.64 -42.32
C ILE A 1098 -12.15 3.64 -41.50
N ALA A 1099 -11.70 4.80 -41.04
CA ALA A 1099 -10.56 4.93 -40.14
C ALA A 1099 -10.78 4.16 -38.84
N SER A 1100 -11.92 4.33 -38.16
CA SER A 1100 -12.21 3.64 -36.90
C SER A 1100 -12.18 2.11 -37.03
N ALA A 1101 -12.76 1.56 -38.09
CA ALA A 1101 -12.89 0.11 -38.28
C ALA A 1101 -11.66 -0.57 -38.91
N THR A 1102 -10.73 0.20 -39.49
CA THR A 1102 -9.56 -0.33 -40.21
C THR A 1102 -8.23 0.07 -39.60
N GLY A 1103 -8.18 1.16 -38.81
CA GLY A 1103 -6.96 1.71 -38.25
C GLY A 1103 -6.09 2.45 -39.27
N ARG A 1104 -6.58 2.66 -40.50
CA ARG A 1104 -5.88 3.44 -41.52
C ARG A 1104 -6.11 4.92 -41.25
N PRO A 1105 -5.05 5.73 -41.15
CA PRO A 1105 -5.22 7.16 -40.85
C PRO A 1105 -5.99 7.92 -41.92
N THR A 1106 -6.85 8.82 -41.48
CA THR A 1106 -7.41 9.91 -42.30
C THR A 1106 -6.86 11.25 -41.80
N ILE A 1107 -6.94 12.31 -42.63
CA ILE A 1107 -6.36 13.63 -42.30
C ILE A 1107 -6.92 14.19 -41.00
N LEU A 1108 -8.24 14.05 -40.79
CA LEU A 1108 -8.93 14.48 -39.59
C LEU A 1108 -10.19 13.64 -39.33
N GLY A 1109 -10.21 12.99 -38.17
CA GLY A 1109 -11.37 12.31 -37.58
C GLY A 1109 -12.09 13.20 -36.56
N TRP A 1110 -12.73 12.63 -35.54
CA TRP A 1110 -13.50 13.39 -34.52
C TRP A 1110 -12.64 14.46 -33.82
N GLU A 1111 -12.81 15.71 -34.24
CA GLU A 1111 -12.00 16.86 -33.89
C GLU A 1111 -12.13 17.21 -32.41
N TRP A 1112 -13.35 17.21 -31.85
CA TRP A 1112 -13.55 17.63 -30.46
C TRP A 1112 -12.89 16.63 -29.50
N HIS A 1113 -12.97 15.34 -29.79
CA HIS A 1113 -12.23 14.28 -29.08
C HIS A 1113 -10.72 14.43 -29.25
N GLU A 1114 -10.20 14.70 -30.45
CA GLU A 1114 -8.76 14.99 -30.64
C GLU A 1114 -8.30 16.21 -29.81
N ARG A 1115 -9.11 17.26 -29.71
CA ARG A 1115 -8.84 18.44 -28.88
C ARG A 1115 -8.85 18.15 -27.39
N GLN A 1116 -9.57 17.13 -26.92
CA GLN A 1116 -9.62 16.80 -25.48
C GLN A 1116 -8.30 16.24 -24.94
N TRP A 1117 -7.52 15.53 -25.76
CA TRP A 1117 -6.28 14.86 -25.32
C TRP A 1117 -5.00 15.42 -25.94
N ARG A 1118 -5.08 16.27 -26.96
CA ARG A 1118 -3.93 17.03 -27.48
C ARG A 1118 -3.84 18.36 -26.77
N SER A 1119 -2.68 18.67 -26.20
CA SER A 1119 -2.43 19.89 -25.43
C SER A 1119 -1.93 21.07 -26.28
N ASN A 1120 -1.55 20.78 -27.52
CA ASN A 1120 -0.80 21.68 -28.37
C ASN A 1120 -1.71 22.68 -29.11
N GLU A 1121 -1.58 23.97 -28.81
CA GLU A 1121 -2.20 25.08 -29.58
C GLU A 1121 -1.72 25.13 -31.06
N SER A 1122 -0.67 24.37 -31.42
CA SER A 1122 -0.16 24.24 -32.79
C SER A 1122 -0.67 23.01 -33.57
N ALA A 1123 -1.54 22.18 -32.98
CA ALA A 1123 -2.27 21.21 -33.77
C ALA A 1123 -3.19 21.96 -34.72
N ASP A 1124 -2.87 21.88 -36.01
CA ASP A 1124 -3.45 22.69 -37.08
C ASP A 1124 -4.86 22.22 -37.46
N PHE A 1125 -5.75 22.09 -36.48
CA PHE A 1125 -7.09 21.53 -36.62
C PHE A 1125 -7.90 22.31 -37.68
N GLU A 1126 -7.88 23.63 -37.60
CA GLU A 1126 -8.58 24.52 -38.54
C GLU A 1126 -8.01 24.41 -39.96
N GLN A 1127 -6.68 24.31 -40.12
CA GLN A 1127 -6.09 24.12 -41.43
C GLN A 1127 -6.32 22.72 -41.98
N ARG A 1128 -6.23 21.66 -41.17
CA ARG A 1128 -6.53 20.29 -41.61
C ARG A 1128 -7.96 20.18 -42.12
N GLN A 1129 -8.89 20.81 -41.42
CA GLN A 1129 -10.27 20.97 -41.87
C GLN A 1129 -10.36 21.67 -43.24
N GLN A 1130 -9.71 22.82 -43.36
CA GLN A 1130 -9.70 23.60 -44.59
C GLN A 1130 -9.01 22.84 -45.73
N ASP A 1131 -7.98 22.07 -45.45
CA ASP A 1131 -7.25 21.26 -46.41
C ASP A 1131 -8.12 20.11 -46.91
N VAL A 1132 -8.80 19.36 -46.03
CA VAL A 1132 -9.74 18.30 -46.45
C VAL A 1132 -10.84 18.88 -47.33
N ARG A 1133 -11.41 20.02 -46.92
CA ARG A 1133 -12.41 20.74 -47.73
C ARG A 1133 -11.84 21.10 -49.11
N THR A 1134 -10.65 21.70 -49.15
CA THR A 1134 -10.00 22.12 -50.39
C THR A 1134 -9.71 20.92 -51.30
N ILE A 1135 -9.26 19.80 -50.74
CA ILE A 1135 -9.02 18.55 -51.49
C ILE A 1135 -10.30 18.08 -52.20
N TYR A 1136 -11.46 18.12 -51.55
CA TYR A 1136 -12.71 17.69 -52.19
C TYR A 1136 -13.33 18.75 -53.12
N GLU A 1137 -13.32 20.04 -52.75
CA GLU A 1137 -14.02 21.11 -53.46
C GLU A 1137 -13.27 21.67 -54.69
N THR A 1138 -11.93 21.72 -54.67
CA THR A 1138 -11.15 22.33 -55.77
C THR A 1138 -11.32 21.56 -57.08
N GLU A 1139 -11.39 22.26 -58.21
CA GLU A 1139 -11.37 21.67 -59.56
C GLU A 1139 -9.93 21.50 -60.09
N GLN A 1140 -8.95 22.17 -59.46
CA GLN A 1140 -7.55 22.12 -59.89
C GLN A 1140 -6.84 20.89 -59.32
N ALA A 1141 -6.40 20.00 -60.21
CA ALA A 1141 -5.70 18.77 -59.83
C ALA A 1141 -4.39 19.06 -59.06
N GLU A 1142 -3.60 20.06 -59.49
CA GLU A 1142 -2.33 20.47 -58.87
C GLU A 1142 -2.52 20.87 -57.39
N THR A 1143 -3.53 21.69 -57.09
CA THR A 1143 -3.83 22.14 -55.72
C THR A 1143 -4.22 20.97 -54.82
N ALA A 1144 -5.02 20.03 -55.33
CA ALA A 1144 -5.37 18.82 -54.58
C ALA A 1144 -4.15 17.91 -54.37
N ALA A 1145 -3.30 17.75 -55.39
CA ALA A 1145 -2.11 16.91 -55.31
C ALA A 1145 -1.11 17.40 -54.25
N LEU A 1146 -0.87 18.71 -54.15
CA LEU A 1146 -0.01 19.30 -53.13
C LEU A 1146 -0.51 19.00 -51.70
N LEU A 1147 -1.82 19.04 -51.48
CA LEU A 1147 -2.41 18.74 -50.18
C LEU A 1147 -2.44 17.23 -49.89
N LEU A 1148 -2.69 16.39 -50.90
CA LEU A 1148 -2.59 14.94 -50.78
C LEU A 1148 -1.16 14.53 -50.40
N ASP A 1149 -0.14 15.11 -51.04
CA ASP A 1149 1.28 14.88 -50.73
C ASP A 1149 1.65 15.40 -49.33
N LYS A 1150 1.16 16.59 -48.93
CA LYS A 1150 1.37 17.17 -47.58
C LYS A 1150 1.02 16.18 -46.46
N TYR A 1151 -0.05 15.40 -46.63
CA TYR A 1151 -0.52 14.43 -45.63
C TYR A 1151 -0.14 12.97 -45.97
N GLY A 1152 0.55 12.74 -47.09
CA GLY A 1152 0.91 11.40 -47.56
C GLY A 1152 -0.30 10.52 -47.87
N VAL A 1153 -1.36 11.08 -48.48
CA VAL A 1153 -2.59 10.35 -48.79
C VAL A 1153 -2.38 9.34 -49.92
N ASP A 1154 -2.51 8.06 -49.61
CA ASP A 1154 -2.40 6.96 -50.58
C ASP A 1154 -3.73 6.68 -51.32
N TYR A 1155 -4.85 6.84 -50.60
CA TYR A 1155 -6.18 6.52 -51.12
C TYR A 1155 -7.19 7.63 -50.79
N VAL A 1156 -8.09 7.93 -51.73
CA VAL A 1156 -9.19 8.87 -51.54
C VAL A 1156 -10.52 8.15 -51.74
N VAL A 1157 -11.40 8.22 -50.75
CA VAL A 1157 -12.76 7.68 -50.79
C VAL A 1157 -13.72 8.75 -51.29
N VAL A 1158 -14.49 8.45 -52.32
CA VAL A 1158 -15.54 9.34 -52.84
C VAL A 1158 -16.86 8.60 -52.86
N GLY A 1159 -17.73 8.89 -51.89
CA GLY A 1159 -19.06 8.29 -51.79
C GLY A 1159 -20.20 9.30 -51.85
N PRO A 1160 -21.44 8.83 -51.62
CA PRO A 1160 -22.62 9.70 -51.46
C PRO A 1160 -22.42 10.75 -50.37
N ARG A 1161 -21.63 10.45 -49.34
CA ARG A 1161 -21.38 11.35 -48.21
C ARG A 1161 -20.44 12.49 -48.55
N GLU A 1162 -19.30 12.19 -49.15
CA GLU A 1162 -18.35 13.21 -49.62
C GLU A 1162 -19.03 14.14 -50.62
N ARG A 1163 -19.84 13.59 -51.53
CA ARG A 1163 -20.67 14.37 -52.47
C ARG A 1163 -21.67 15.29 -51.76
N ALA A 1164 -22.31 14.81 -50.70
CA ALA A 1164 -23.26 15.60 -49.93
C ALA A 1164 -22.59 16.75 -49.16
N ILE A 1165 -21.38 16.52 -48.63
CA ILE A 1165 -20.65 17.50 -47.80
C ILE A 1165 -19.94 18.55 -48.66
N TYR A 1166 -19.25 18.13 -49.72
CA TYR A 1166 -18.33 18.98 -50.49
C TYR A 1166 -18.81 19.31 -51.91
N GLY A 1167 -19.95 18.75 -52.33
CA GLY A 1167 -20.45 18.90 -53.71
C GLY A 1167 -19.74 17.99 -54.71
N GLU A 1168 -20.07 18.17 -56.00
CA GLU A 1168 -19.59 17.28 -57.08
C GLU A 1168 -18.55 17.90 -58.00
N SER A 1169 -18.39 19.23 -57.99
CA SER A 1169 -17.54 19.96 -58.97
C SER A 1169 -16.09 19.50 -58.94
N GLY A 1170 -15.52 19.28 -57.74
CA GLY A 1170 -14.14 18.87 -57.59
C GLY A 1170 -13.88 17.37 -57.83
N ILE A 1171 -14.88 16.50 -57.87
CA ILE A 1171 -14.67 15.04 -57.89
C ILE A 1171 -13.95 14.51 -59.15
N PRO A 1172 -14.24 14.99 -60.38
CA PRO A 1172 -13.65 14.44 -61.59
C PRO A 1172 -12.11 14.40 -61.59
N LYS A 1173 -11.45 15.33 -60.88
CA LYS A 1173 -9.99 15.41 -60.81
C LYS A 1173 -9.32 14.15 -60.25
N PHE A 1174 -9.99 13.40 -59.37
CA PHE A 1174 -9.38 12.19 -58.79
C PHE A 1174 -9.13 11.09 -59.83
N SER A 1175 -9.87 11.08 -60.94
CA SER A 1175 -9.60 10.19 -62.08
C SER A 1175 -8.34 10.57 -62.89
N THR A 1176 -7.83 11.79 -62.69
CA THR A 1176 -6.59 12.28 -63.31
C THR A 1176 -5.39 12.16 -62.37
N LEU A 1177 -5.62 12.24 -61.05
CA LEU A 1177 -4.59 12.12 -60.01
C LEU A 1177 -4.27 10.66 -59.65
N GLY A 1178 -5.07 9.71 -60.12
CA GLY A 1178 -4.93 8.31 -59.75
C GLY A 1178 -5.91 7.39 -60.46
N SER A 1179 -5.92 6.14 -60.02
CA SER A 1179 -6.76 5.08 -60.61
C SER A 1179 -7.84 4.60 -59.64
N SER A 1180 -9.04 4.36 -60.16
CA SER A 1180 -10.11 3.72 -59.38
C SER A 1180 -9.75 2.25 -59.14
N VAL A 1181 -9.62 1.88 -57.87
CA VAL A 1181 -9.22 0.53 -57.42
C VAL A 1181 -10.36 -0.25 -56.77
N PHE A 1182 -11.44 0.43 -56.40
CA PHE A 1182 -12.67 -0.16 -55.89
C PHE A 1182 -13.86 0.74 -56.21
N ALA A 1183 -15.00 0.14 -56.54
CA ALA A 1183 -16.26 0.84 -56.71
C ALA A 1183 -17.43 -0.06 -56.30
N ASP A 1184 -18.30 0.43 -55.40
CA ASP A 1184 -19.51 -0.27 -54.98
C ASP A 1184 -20.56 0.72 -54.46
N GLY A 1185 -21.83 0.49 -54.81
CA GLY A 1185 -22.97 1.26 -54.29
C GLY A 1185 -22.86 2.79 -54.35
N GLY A 1186 -22.14 3.35 -55.33
CA GLY A 1186 -21.92 4.79 -55.47
C GLY A 1186 -20.69 5.34 -54.73
N ILE A 1187 -19.92 4.48 -54.06
CA ILE A 1187 -18.60 4.77 -53.49
C ILE A 1187 -17.53 4.35 -54.49
N THR A 1188 -16.50 5.18 -54.65
CA THR A 1188 -15.30 4.90 -55.44
C THR A 1188 -14.06 5.19 -54.61
N VAL A 1189 -13.12 4.24 -54.55
CA VAL A 1189 -11.82 4.45 -53.92
C VAL A 1189 -10.79 4.66 -55.03
N TYR A 1190 -10.09 5.80 -54.97
CA TYR A 1190 -8.99 6.13 -55.86
C TYR A 1190 -7.67 5.85 -55.15
N ARG A 1191 -6.74 5.17 -55.82
CA ARG A 1191 -5.34 5.11 -55.41
C ARG A 1191 -4.59 6.25 -56.09
N ILE A 1192 -3.91 7.08 -55.32
CA ILE A 1192 -3.19 8.25 -55.83
C ILE A 1192 -1.84 7.81 -56.40
N ASP A 1193 -1.51 8.26 -57.61
CA ASP A 1193 -0.26 7.93 -58.29
C ASP A 1193 0.84 8.92 -57.90
N ALA A 1194 2.01 8.41 -57.50
CA ALA A 1194 3.13 9.22 -57.02
C ALA A 1194 3.71 10.21 -58.06
N GLU A 1195 3.37 10.07 -59.35
CA GLU A 1195 3.85 10.93 -60.45
C GLU A 1195 2.85 12.03 -60.87
N GLY A 1196 1.60 12.01 -60.37
CA GLY A 1196 0.57 13.01 -60.70
C GLY A 1196 0.63 14.32 -59.89
N ALA A 1197 1.61 14.44 -58.99
CA ALA A 1197 1.78 15.57 -58.06
C ALA A 1197 2.93 16.53 -58.43
N ALA A 1198 3.59 16.33 -59.57
CA ALA A 1198 4.74 17.12 -60.03
C ALA A 1198 4.37 18.25 -60.98
#